data_AF-A0AAJ7X949-F1
#
_entry.id   AF-A0AAJ7X949-F1
#
_cell.length_a   1.000
_cell.length_b   1.000
_cell.length_c   1.000
_cell.angle_alpha   90.00
_cell.angle_beta   90.00
_cell.angle_gamma   90.00
#
_symmetry.space_group_name_H-M   'P 1'
#
loop_
_entity.id
_entity.type
_entity.pdbx_description
1 polymer ?
#
loop_
_entity_poly.entity_id
_entity_poly.type
_entity_poly.pdbx_seq_one_letter_code
_entity_poly.pdbx_strand_id
1 'polypeptide(L)'
;MPLRYTAAYGVHQRDIPTHGGLSAASADIWRRVFPSPSVKSEVPRAASPRNPLAALTFAFLLSRRPSVLQLEALGYLGAEQLAVLAAQPGFLGNSSLVIKIFELSLLSYESAATFLDKLIATANPSTLSDLNLDAKRLVLTFVWALLEPRFPTLGEAEWGGAWLSRRLPPFLVAIQPYQVASVPASFNCSAFQAFYDSFESLYDRLPVPVRTEVARKITQLLQPTVAERCGKNVTSEDLLLKYYGLFYREANFSDFTQLLPSFNGSAMMTSSTKLTALQLADLLISLGPRGTRADATQALAQFSTLPWPSSDLVAFTERIGKGAGQLSDEVRSELVTGLWGHLTPHLVKMKEVELSTWMGHLLGPLLPALSPSTQLFPAGLTCSSYLIMTAALNNSYDNLSASTQHSVYLQTKQYLIVEKGCPLANVTSGTFLSTYLGKFSRQAAFSEFTEILPTFQPLQVLEQLSPAQLGELAGVPGLLNSTAVVDQILANVHGMAELSSFMERYTNASTSQPSVEVRARMMSQVWGTLGPSLATLPDAQVSVWFSRYLAQLLPTATAAQLASLPPSLNCSAFQATVGGLDGAYSSLSVDARRVAYLWMSRFLSVLPTEAPRCGVPAGTASGWIPANLGHFVLLASRTDLQGFLTDAQQLDAALTTDAVVDTFRAARDLPSDLQKMVLGAMLNRNFTADKIPDSVICVYPDVTTVPPTDAVLVAKLKACLQNASAVSASAQQQQQQKVALAILAGAGQQLSGAKLIELGPVALLLSPAAIANLNGQAVLTALPTLGQQSGWSLAQAQQLVNKLVGMGFNVSGTSARGGLYPC
;
A
#
# COMPACT_ATOMS: atom_id res chain seq x y z
N MET A 1 21.38 31.29 35.15
CA MET A 1 20.27 32.02 35.82
C MET A 1 19.93 31.29 37.11
N PRO A 2 20.06 31.91 38.30
CA PRO A 2 19.66 31.25 39.54
C PRO A 2 18.19 31.60 39.85
N LEU A 3 17.34 30.58 39.93
CA LEU A 3 15.98 30.69 40.43
C LEU A 3 16.00 30.68 41.96
N ARG A 4 15.61 31.81 42.54
CA ARG A 4 15.31 31.99 43.96
C ARG A 4 14.06 31.18 44.32
N TYR A 5 14.16 30.30 45.32
CA TYR A 5 13.01 29.80 46.05
C TYR A 5 13.01 30.47 47.44
N THR A 6 12.17 31.50 47.57
CA THR A 6 11.77 32.12 48.83
C THR A 6 10.68 31.25 49.47
N ALA A 7 10.99 30.61 50.60
CA ALA A 7 9.99 30.02 51.48
C ALA A 7 9.50 31.10 52.46
N ALA A 8 8.22 31.46 52.34
CA ALA A 8 7.52 32.31 53.29
C ALA A 8 7.11 31.48 54.52
N TYR A 9 7.65 31.83 55.69
CA TYR A 9 7.03 31.55 56.97
C TYR A 9 6.94 32.88 57.74
N GLY A 10 5.75 33.46 57.75
CA GLY A 10 5.42 34.61 58.58
C GLY A 10 5.27 34.17 60.03
N VAL A 11 6.21 34.58 60.88
CA VAL A 11 6.07 34.49 62.33
C VAL A 11 5.40 35.76 62.82
N HIS A 12 4.15 35.64 63.25
CA HIS A 12 3.49 36.67 64.05
C HIS A 12 4.14 36.72 65.44
N GLN A 13 4.73 37.86 65.78
CA GLN A 13 4.96 38.26 67.17
C GLN A 13 3.61 38.29 67.91
N ARG A 14 3.48 37.52 68.99
CA ARG A 14 2.53 37.80 70.07
C ARG A 14 3.19 37.52 71.42
N ASP A 15 3.28 38.60 72.18
CA ASP A 15 3.20 38.80 73.63
C ASP A 15 3.51 37.63 74.57
N ILE A 16 4.48 37.94 75.45
CA ILE A 16 4.87 37.24 76.66
C ILE A 16 3.78 37.41 77.74
N PRO A 17 3.40 36.34 78.46
CA PRO A 17 2.92 36.46 79.84
C PRO A 17 3.98 35.93 80.81
N THR A 18 4.42 36.81 81.71
CA THR A 18 5.13 36.46 82.95
C THR A 18 4.17 35.78 83.92
N HIS A 19 4.52 34.58 84.41
CA HIS A 19 4.43 34.16 85.83
C HIS A 19 4.65 32.65 86.00
N GLY A 20 5.32 32.27 87.11
CA GLY A 20 5.13 30.97 87.76
C GLY A 20 6.34 30.04 87.67
N GLY A 21 7.18 30.08 88.72
CA GLY A 21 8.43 29.32 88.79
C GLY A 21 8.28 27.81 88.90
N LEU A 22 9.37 27.11 88.56
CA LEU A 22 9.65 25.74 88.96
C LEU A 22 11.13 25.59 89.31
N SER A 23 11.36 24.80 90.36
CA SER A 23 12.47 24.72 91.31
C SER A 23 13.89 24.45 90.81
N ALA A 24 14.86 24.88 91.63
CA ALA A 24 16.30 24.59 91.62
C ALA A 24 16.73 23.10 91.60
N ALA A 25 15.80 22.14 91.54
CA ALA A 25 16.11 20.71 91.47
C ALA A 25 16.63 20.25 90.10
N SER A 26 16.31 20.98 89.02
CA SER A 26 16.75 20.67 87.65
C SER A 26 18.22 21.07 87.38
N ALA A 27 18.72 22.10 88.07
CA ALA A 27 20.13 22.52 88.00
C ALA A 27 21.08 21.57 88.76
N ASP A 28 20.57 20.87 89.77
CA ASP A 28 21.38 19.98 90.62
C ASP A 28 21.64 18.60 89.99
N ILE A 29 20.74 18.14 89.10
CA ILE A 29 20.97 16.94 88.27
C ILE A 29 22.08 17.21 87.24
N TRP A 30 22.13 18.42 86.69
CA TRP A 30 23.13 18.86 85.71
C TRP A 30 24.57 18.77 86.25
N ARG A 31 24.80 19.23 87.49
CA ARG A 31 26.12 19.18 88.15
C ARG A 31 26.57 17.78 88.58
N ARG A 32 25.63 16.83 88.74
CA ARG A 32 25.95 15.45 89.16
C ARG A 32 26.29 14.52 87.99
N VAL A 33 25.99 14.88 86.74
CA VAL A 33 26.14 13.98 85.58
C VAL A 33 27.35 14.34 84.69
N PHE A 34 27.72 15.62 84.51
CA PHE A 34 28.87 16.01 83.67
C PHE A 34 29.62 17.24 84.24
N PRO A 35 30.97 17.26 84.29
CA PRO A 35 31.75 18.43 84.72
C PRO A 35 31.98 19.44 83.59
N SER A 36 32.00 20.73 83.93
CA SER A 36 32.31 21.86 83.03
C SER A 36 33.81 21.91 82.69
N PRO A 37 34.22 22.26 81.44
CA PRO A 37 35.62 22.49 81.12
C PRO A 37 36.03 23.94 81.43
N SER A 38 37.01 24.13 82.32
CA SER A 38 37.71 25.41 82.52
C SER A 38 38.99 25.46 81.69
N VAL A 39 39.13 26.49 80.88
CA VAL A 39 40.25 26.73 79.96
C VAL A 39 41.58 26.92 80.71
N LYS A 40 42.51 25.98 80.53
CA LYS A 40 43.90 26.22 80.06
C LYS A 40 44.68 24.90 79.94
N SER A 41 45.19 24.67 78.73
CA SER A 41 46.27 23.76 78.30
C SER A 41 46.22 22.28 78.69
N GLU A 42 46.47 21.45 77.67
CA GLU A 42 46.68 20.00 77.68
C GLU A 42 45.43 19.12 77.58
N VAL A 43 45.54 18.19 76.64
CA VAL A 43 44.53 17.22 76.16
C VAL A 43 43.82 16.52 77.31
N PRO A 44 42.48 16.63 77.47
CA PRO A 44 41.76 15.81 78.43
C PRO A 44 41.31 14.50 77.78
N ARG A 45 41.81 13.40 78.33
CA ARG A 45 41.24 12.05 78.18
C ARG A 45 39.76 12.04 78.54
N ALA A 46 38.99 11.28 77.74
CA ALA A 46 37.60 10.92 77.93
C ALA A 46 37.24 10.62 79.40
N ALA A 47 36.30 11.39 79.96
CA ALA A 47 35.68 11.10 81.25
C ALA A 47 34.27 10.55 81.01
N SER A 48 34.10 9.25 81.27
CA SER A 48 32.83 8.52 81.26
C SER A 48 31.83 9.07 82.29
N PRO A 49 30.51 9.07 82.04
CA PRO A 49 29.51 9.51 83.00
C PRO A 49 29.56 8.63 84.26
N ARG A 50 29.72 9.23 85.45
CA ARG A 50 29.81 8.51 86.74
C ARG A 50 28.51 7.84 87.18
N ASN A 51 27.37 8.03 86.50
CA ASN A 51 26.10 7.39 86.87
C ASN A 51 25.14 7.15 85.69
N PRO A 52 25.04 5.91 85.15
CA PRO A 52 24.16 5.58 84.02
C PRO A 52 22.65 5.75 84.32
N LEU A 53 22.24 5.62 85.59
CA LEU A 53 20.83 5.81 86.00
C LEU A 53 20.36 7.26 85.84
N ALA A 54 21.24 8.25 86.04
CA ALA A 54 20.89 9.65 85.89
C ALA A 54 20.74 10.06 84.42
N ALA A 55 21.58 9.52 83.53
CA ALA A 55 21.48 9.72 82.08
C ALA A 55 20.19 9.10 81.51
N LEU A 56 19.83 7.88 81.97
CA LEU A 56 18.56 7.21 81.66
C LEU A 56 17.35 8.05 82.08
N THR A 57 17.38 8.58 83.31
CA THR A 57 16.27 9.41 83.85
C THR A 57 16.12 10.72 83.08
N PHE A 58 17.22 11.37 82.73
CA PHE A 58 17.22 12.62 81.95
C PHE A 58 16.73 12.39 80.51
N ALA A 59 17.19 11.33 79.85
CA ALA A 59 16.74 10.96 78.51
C ALA A 59 15.24 10.60 78.47
N PHE A 60 14.74 9.90 79.50
CA PHE A 60 13.33 9.55 79.64
C PHE A 60 12.42 10.78 79.83
N LEU A 61 12.89 11.79 80.57
CA LEU A 61 12.16 13.05 80.75
C LEU A 61 12.11 13.87 79.46
N LEU A 62 13.24 13.94 78.74
CA LEU A 62 13.33 14.62 77.45
C LEU A 62 12.46 13.97 76.37
N SER A 63 12.38 12.63 76.33
CA SER A 63 11.63 11.92 75.29
C SER A 63 10.10 12.08 75.39
N ARG A 64 9.55 12.36 76.59
CA ARG A 64 8.09 12.51 76.78
C ARG A 64 7.57 13.94 76.57
N ARG A 65 8.17 14.97 77.19
CA ARG A 65 7.84 16.40 77.02
C ARG A 65 9.00 17.29 77.52
N PRO A 66 9.87 17.77 76.63
CA PRO A 66 11.02 18.59 77.04
C PRO A 66 10.60 20.03 77.36
N SER A 67 11.09 20.59 78.47
CA SER A 67 10.96 22.04 78.77
C SER A 67 12.01 22.87 78.02
N VAL A 68 11.77 24.18 77.85
CA VAL A 68 12.69 25.11 77.13
C VAL A 68 14.10 25.09 77.73
N LEU A 69 14.21 25.11 79.06
CA LEU A 69 15.49 25.04 79.79
C LEU A 69 16.22 23.70 79.59
N GLN A 70 15.49 22.59 79.45
CA GLN A 70 16.08 21.28 79.19
C GLN A 70 16.57 21.12 77.75
N LEU A 71 15.99 21.87 76.79
CA LEU A 71 16.44 21.93 75.40
C LEU A 71 17.70 22.79 75.23
N GLU A 72 17.80 23.91 75.94
CA GLU A 72 19.00 24.77 75.93
C GLU A 72 20.21 24.08 76.57
N ALA A 73 19.97 23.26 77.59
CA ALA A 73 20.98 22.40 78.21
C ALA A 73 21.71 21.49 77.20
N LEU A 74 21.04 21.02 76.14
CA LEU A 74 21.67 20.18 75.12
C LEU A 74 22.82 20.90 74.39
N GLY A 75 22.78 22.24 74.33
CA GLY A 75 23.82 23.09 73.73
C GLY A 75 25.17 23.07 74.45
N TYR A 76 25.20 22.66 75.73
CA TYR A 76 26.42 22.61 76.54
C TYR A 76 27.09 21.23 76.57
N LEU A 77 26.48 20.23 75.94
CA LEU A 77 26.98 18.87 75.90
C LEU A 77 27.88 18.65 74.68
N GLY A 78 29.01 17.96 74.89
CA GLY A 78 29.88 17.55 73.79
C GLY A 78 29.26 16.42 72.95
N ALA A 79 29.78 16.21 71.73
CA ALA A 79 29.28 15.21 70.78
C ALA A 79 29.15 13.79 71.37
N GLU A 80 30.12 13.32 72.17
CA GLU A 80 30.06 12.01 72.81
C GLU A 80 28.97 11.91 73.88
N GLN A 81 28.75 12.98 74.65
CA GLN A 81 27.72 13.01 75.70
C GLN A 81 26.33 13.01 75.09
N LEU A 82 26.14 13.76 74.01
CA LEU A 82 24.91 13.76 73.21
C LEU A 82 24.65 12.39 72.59
N ALA A 83 25.68 11.69 72.14
CA ALA A 83 25.54 10.35 71.59
C ALA A 83 25.06 9.31 72.62
N VAL A 84 25.56 9.37 73.86
CA VAL A 84 25.11 8.50 74.96
C VAL A 84 23.64 8.77 75.33
N LEU A 85 23.22 10.04 75.25
CA LEU A 85 21.82 10.46 75.44
C LEU A 85 20.92 10.00 74.30
N ALA A 86 21.39 10.17 73.06
CA ALA A 86 20.68 9.75 71.86
C ALA A 86 20.55 8.22 71.73
N ALA A 87 21.47 7.47 72.32
CA ALA A 87 21.41 6.00 72.39
C ALA A 87 20.28 5.47 73.28
N GLN A 88 19.60 6.32 74.06
CA GLN A 88 18.50 5.88 74.92
C GLN A 88 17.20 5.63 74.14
N PRO A 89 16.43 4.59 74.49
CA PRO A 89 15.18 4.27 73.80
C PRO A 89 14.21 5.45 73.74
N GLY A 90 13.65 5.72 72.55
CA GLY A 90 12.66 6.78 72.34
C GLY A 90 13.21 8.21 72.25
N PHE A 91 14.50 8.43 72.49
CA PHE A 91 15.08 9.77 72.42
C PHE A 91 15.16 10.29 70.97
N LEU A 92 15.81 9.53 70.08
CA LEU A 92 15.93 9.87 68.66
C LEU A 92 14.57 9.84 67.92
N GLY A 93 13.52 9.25 68.51
CA GLY A 93 12.18 9.25 67.95
C GLY A 93 11.46 10.60 68.03
N ASN A 94 11.98 11.58 68.78
CA ASN A 94 11.42 12.91 68.87
C ASN A 94 12.14 13.89 67.93
N SER A 95 11.47 14.27 66.85
CA SER A 95 12.00 15.18 65.82
C SER A 95 12.50 16.52 66.36
N SER A 96 11.85 17.07 67.40
CA SER A 96 12.25 18.36 67.98
C SER A 96 13.58 18.24 68.73
N LEU A 97 13.85 17.10 69.37
CA LEU A 97 15.13 16.84 70.03
C LEU A 97 16.25 16.65 69.01
N VAL A 98 16.00 15.89 67.94
CA VAL A 98 16.98 15.67 66.86
C VAL A 98 17.37 17.00 66.22
N ILE A 99 16.39 17.82 65.82
CA ILE A 99 16.65 19.16 65.26
C ILE A 99 17.50 19.99 66.22
N LYS A 100 17.13 20.03 67.50
CA LYS A 100 17.81 20.89 68.48
C LYS A 100 19.27 20.48 68.75
N ILE A 101 19.58 19.17 68.70
CA ILE A 101 20.95 18.67 68.86
C ILE A 101 21.84 19.07 67.68
N PHE A 102 21.32 18.96 66.45
CA PHE A 102 22.08 19.34 65.26
C PHE A 102 22.20 20.86 65.08
N GLU A 103 21.20 21.63 65.49
CA GLU A 103 21.23 23.10 65.42
C GLU A 103 22.08 23.78 66.50
N LEU A 104 22.23 23.17 67.68
CA LEU A 104 22.97 23.81 68.79
C LEU A 104 24.37 23.24 69.04
N SER A 105 24.59 21.95 68.79
CA SER A 105 25.75 21.25 69.34
C SER A 105 26.59 20.47 68.32
N LEU A 106 26.00 20.05 67.19
CA LEU A 106 26.68 19.29 66.13
C LEU A 106 26.84 20.12 64.86
N LEU A 107 27.42 21.31 64.98
CA LEU A 107 27.56 22.28 63.88
C LEU A 107 28.75 22.01 62.95
N SER A 108 29.67 21.10 63.33
CA SER A 108 30.85 20.79 62.54
C SER A 108 30.86 19.34 62.07
N TYR A 109 31.50 19.12 60.92
CA TYR A 109 31.76 17.79 60.37
C TYR A 109 32.39 16.82 61.40
N GLU A 110 33.41 17.28 62.14
CA GLU A 110 34.09 16.47 63.16
C GLU A 110 33.16 16.11 64.33
N SER A 111 32.38 17.08 64.82
CA SER A 111 31.43 16.84 65.91
C SER A 111 30.35 15.82 65.52
N ALA A 112 29.82 15.91 64.29
CA ALA A 112 28.84 14.95 63.78
C ALA A 112 29.45 13.55 63.59
N ALA A 113 30.69 13.46 63.11
CA ALA A 113 31.41 12.19 62.99
C ALA A 113 31.62 11.52 64.35
N THR A 114 32.12 12.26 65.35
CA THR A 114 32.30 11.75 66.72
C THR A 114 30.98 11.35 67.37
N PHE A 115 29.92 12.13 67.16
CA PHE A 115 28.58 11.80 67.65
C PHE A 115 28.09 10.46 67.08
N LEU A 116 28.19 10.25 65.76
CA LEU A 116 27.72 9.01 65.13
C LEU A 116 28.57 7.81 65.54
N ASP A 117 29.90 7.94 65.60
CA ASP A 117 30.78 6.85 66.06
C ASP A 117 30.43 6.40 67.47
N LYS A 118 30.21 7.37 68.37
CA LYS A 118 29.84 7.07 69.75
C LYS A 118 28.41 6.55 69.86
N LEU A 119 27.47 7.06 69.06
CA LEU A 119 26.08 6.63 69.06
C LEU A 119 25.99 5.16 68.65
N ILE A 120 26.67 4.79 67.57
CA ILE A 120 26.67 3.42 67.06
C ILE A 120 27.36 2.46 68.04
N ALA A 121 28.43 2.89 68.70
CA ALA A 121 29.11 2.07 69.70
C ALA A 121 28.30 1.90 71.01
N THR A 122 27.41 2.84 71.33
CA THR A 122 26.68 2.87 72.61
C THR A 122 25.24 2.38 72.49
N ALA A 123 24.60 2.55 71.34
CA ALA A 123 23.24 2.13 71.11
C ALA A 123 23.13 0.59 70.99
N ASN A 124 22.10 0.01 71.59
CA ASN A 124 21.74 -1.38 71.32
C ASN A 124 21.31 -1.48 69.83
N PRO A 125 21.74 -2.51 69.07
CA PRO A 125 21.34 -2.71 67.68
C PRO A 125 19.85 -2.49 67.38
N SER A 126 18.95 -2.90 68.29
CA SER A 126 17.50 -2.68 68.15
C SER A 126 17.09 -1.22 68.21
N THR A 127 17.80 -0.38 68.96
CA THR A 127 17.44 1.03 69.17
C THR A 127 17.54 1.83 67.88
N LEU A 128 18.55 1.54 67.05
CA LEU A 128 18.73 2.22 65.76
C LEU A 128 17.89 1.57 64.65
N SER A 129 17.70 0.25 64.67
CA SER A 129 16.85 -0.44 63.70
C SER A 129 15.39 -0.01 63.81
N ASP A 130 14.90 0.16 65.03
CA ASP A 130 13.48 0.40 65.35
C ASP A 130 13.07 1.88 65.24
N LEU A 131 14.02 2.77 64.93
CA LEU A 131 13.73 4.17 64.64
C LEU A 131 12.78 4.30 63.44
N ASN A 132 11.77 5.16 63.59
CA ASN A 132 10.87 5.51 62.50
C ASN A 132 11.61 6.22 61.35
N LEU A 133 10.99 6.22 60.16
CA LEU A 133 11.60 6.78 58.95
C LEU A 133 11.88 8.28 59.09
N ASP A 134 11.01 9.04 59.77
CA ASP A 134 11.17 10.49 59.94
C ASP A 134 12.39 10.84 60.80
N ALA A 135 12.62 10.12 61.90
CA ALA A 135 13.79 10.28 62.74
C ALA A 135 15.08 9.95 61.96
N LYS A 136 15.08 8.83 61.22
CA LYS A 136 16.21 8.45 60.36
C LYS A 136 16.48 9.51 59.30
N ARG A 137 15.42 10.04 58.67
CA ARG A 137 15.50 11.10 57.66
C ARG A 137 16.09 12.39 58.24
N LEU A 138 15.65 12.80 59.43
CA LEU A 138 16.14 14.02 60.08
C LEU A 138 17.63 13.92 60.40
N VAL A 139 18.05 12.85 61.08
CA VAL A 139 19.48 12.60 61.38
C VAL A 139 20.29 12.61 60.09
N LEU A 140 19.83 11.87 59.07
CA LEU A 140 20.52 11.81 57.79
C LEU A 140 20.58 13.18 57.09
N THR A 141 19.52 13.98 57.13
CA THR A 141 19.47 15.31 56.48
C THR A 141 20.50 16.25 57.07
N PHE A 142 20.57 16.36 58.40
CA PHE A 142 21.55 17.24 59.06
C PHE A 142 22.99 16.74 58.83
N VAL A 143 23.22 15.45 58.97
CA VAL A 143 24.53 14.84 58.71
C VAL A 143 24.96 15.07 57.27
N TRP A 144 24.04 14.90 56.30
CA TRP A 144 24.33 15.09 54.89
C TRP A 144 24.69 16.53 54.56
N ALA A 145 24.01 17.51 55.16
CA ALA A 145 24.31 18.93 54.96
C ALA A 145 25.72 19.32 55.44
N LEU A 146 26.27 18.62 56.43
CA LEU A 146 27.66 18.80 56.89
C LEU A 146 28.67 18.03 56.02
N LEU A 147 28.24 16.93 55.41
CA LEU A 147 29.06 16.02 54.63
C LEU A 147 29.23 16.49 53.18
N GLU A 148 28.15 16.97 52.56
CA GLU A 148 28.08 17.37 51.16
C GLU A 148 29.12 18.42 50.76
N PRO A 149 29.38 19.49 51.52
CA PRO A 149 30.43 20.47 51.19
C PRO A 149 31.85 19.90 51.21
N ARG A 150 32.07 18.75 51.87
CA ARG A 150 33.39 18.12 52.03
C ARG A 150 33.69 17.07 50.96
N PHE A 151 32.69 16.67 50.18
CA PHE A 151 32.79 15.70 49.11
C PHE A 151 33.99 15.88 48.15
N PRO A 152 34.39 17.10 47.72
CA PRO A 152 35.57 17.27 46.86
C PRO A 152 36.91 16.95 47.54
N THR A 153 36.95 16.98 48.87
CA THR A 153 38.16 16.83 49.69
C THR A 153 38.22 15.51 50.46
N LEU A 154 37.14 14.71 50.41
CA LEU A 154 37.03 13.47 51.17
C LEU A 154 37.88 12.36 50.54
N GLY A 155 38.77 11.79 51.35
CA GLY A 155 39.57 10.64 50.96
C GLY A 155 38.77 9.34 50.96
N GLU A 156 39.29 8.32 50.29
CA GLU A 156 38.63 7.01 50.14
C GLU A 156 38.36 6.30 51.47
N ALA A 157 39.34 6.22 52.36
CA ALA A 157 39.21 5.57 53.67
C ALA A 157 38.14 6.26 54.54
N GLU A 158 37.97 7.57 54.36
CA GLU A 158 37.02 8.37 55.10
C GLU A 158 35.61 8.21 54.54
N TRP A 159 35.44 8.38 53.22
CA TRP A 159 34.14 8.23 52.58
C TRP A 159 33.64 6.78 52.59
N GLY A 160 34.42 5.85 52.04
CA GLY A 160 34.07 4.44 51.95
C GLY A 160 34.02 3.78 53.33
N GLY A 161 35.12 3.84 54.07
CA GLY A 161 35.26 3.06 55.31
C GLY A 161 34.61 3.68 56.54
N ALA A 162 34.70 5.00 56.74
CA ALA A 162 34.14 5.64 57.94
C ALA A 162 32.67 6.02 57.76
N TRP A 163 32.31 6.64 56.63
CA TRP A 163 30.94 7.10 56.41
C TRP A 163 30.01 6.00 55.88
N LEU A 164 30.29 5.47 54.69
CA LEU A 164 29.40 4.51 54.04
C LEU A 164 29.34 3.17 54.76
N SER A 165 30.47 2.59 55.16
CA SER A 165 30.48 1.27 55.81
C SER A 165 30.11 1.28 57.30
N ARG A 166 30.21 2.42 58.00
CA ARG A 166 30.02 2.46 59.47
C ARG A 166 28.95 3.45 59.93
N ARG A 167 29.08 4.74 59.60
CA ARG A 167 28.24 5.81 60.20
C ARG A 167 26.83 5.90 59.63
N LEU A 168 26.69 5.78 58.31
CA LEU A 168 25.42 5.99 57.59
C LEU A 168 24.45 4.80 57.52
N PRO A 169 24.89 3.51 57.49
CA PRO A 169 24.00 2.37 57.21
C PRO A 169 22.69 2.33 58.01
N PRO A 170 22.64 2.64 59.33
CA PRO A 170 21.39 2.61 60.09
C PRO A 170 20.31 3.60 59.58
N PHE A 171 20.74 4.64 58.87
CA PHE A 171 19.90 5.76 58.43
C PHE A 171 19.64 5.77 56.92
N LEU A 172 20.43 5.04 56.13
CA LEU A 172 20.36 5.04 54.65
C LEU A 172 18.99 4.64 54.09
N VAL A 173 18.18 3.87 54.81
CA VAL A 173 16.81 3.53 54.38
C VAL A 173 15.90 4.76 54.22
N ALA A 174 16.24 5.88 54.87
CA ALA A 174 15.52 7.15 54.79
C ALA A 174 16.15 8.18 53.84
N ILE A 175 17.17 7.78 53.08
CA ILE A 175 17.87 8.65 52.12
C ILE A 175 16.93 9.15 51.02
N GLN A 176 17.20 10.37 50.56
CA GLN A 176 16.45 11.02 49.50
C GLN A 176 17.19 10.97 48.17
N PRO A 177 16.47 10.97 47.03
CA PRO A 177 17.10 10.94 45.71
C PRO A 177 18.16 12.05 45.51
N TYR A 178 17.88 13.29 45.93
CA TYR A 178 18.83 14.39 45.78
C TYR A 178 20.14 14.18 46.57
N GLN A 179 20.08 13.46 47.69
CA GLN A 179 21.27 13.12 48.49
C GLN A 179 22.13 12.12 47.75
N VAL A 180 21.52 11.07 47.19
CA VAL A 180 22.22 10.12 46.31
C VAL A 180 22.83 10.85 45.10
N ALA A 181 22.10 11.77 44.48
CA ALA A 181 22.57 12.56 43.35
C ALA A 181 23.81 13.40 43.67
N SER A 182 23.90 13.96 44.89
CA SER A 182 24.99 14.82 45.35
C SER A 182 26.33 14.10 45.57
N VAL A 183 26.32 12.77 45.66
CA VAL A 183 27.56 11.97 45.82
C VAL A 183 28.47 12.22 44.60
N PRO A 184 29.76 12.54 44.76
CA PRO A 184 30.68 12.76 43.64
C PRO A 184 30.85 11.54 42.73
N ALA A 185 31.05 11.80 41.44
CA ALA A 185 31.42 10.76 40.46
C ALA A 185 32.93 10.46 40.41
N SER A 186 33.78 11.31 41.03
CA SER A 186 35.25 11.28 40.91
C SER A 186 35.98 10.19 41.71
N PHE A 187 35.24 9.29 42.35
CA PHE A 187 35.82 8.26 43.20
C PHE A 187 36.49 7.12 42.40
N ASN A 188 37.38 6.33 43.01
CA ASN A 188 37.98 5.13 42.41
C ASN A 188 37.08 3.89 42.61
N CYS A 189 37.49 2.71 42.10
CA CYS A 189 36.66 1.50 42.16
C CYS A 189 36.31 1.04 43.59
N SER A 190 37.22 1.19 44.55
CA SER A 190 37.00 0.78 45.94
C SER A 190 35.94 1.63 46.63
N ALA A 191 35.89 2.94 46.35
CA ALA A 191 34.81 3.79 46.81
C ALA A 191 33.47 3.52 46.09
N PHE A 192 33.49 3.06 44.84
CA PHE A 192 32.30 2.48 44.21
C PHE A 192 31.82 1.22 44.95
N GLN A 193 32.72 0.30 45.28
CA GLN A 193 32.37 -0.93 45.98
C GLN A 193 31.74 -0.62 47.34
N ALA A 194 32.33 0.30 48.12
CA ALA A 194 31.76 0.73 49.40
C ALA A 194 30.38 1.38 49.26
N PHE A 195 30.16 2.17 48.20
CA PHE A 195 28.85 2.72 47.87
C PHE A 195 27.87 1.58 47.55
N TYR A 196 28.22 0.73 46.61
CA TYR A 196 27.41 -0.41 46.17
C TYR A 196 27.00 -1.32 47.33
N ASP A 197 27.96 -1.83 48.12
CA ASP A 197 27.72 -2.75 49.23
C ASP A 197 26.73 -2.15 50.27
N SER A 198 26.83 -0.84 50.50
CA SER A 198 25.97 -0.12 51.45
C SER A 198 24.51 -0.06 51.00
N PHE A 199 24.27 0.08 49.70
CA PHE A 199 22.92 0.19 49.14
C PHE A 199 22.33 -1.17 48.74
N GLU A 200 23.13 -2.13 48.29
CA GLU A 200 22.66 -3.45 47.87
C GLU A 200 21.96 -4.18 49.02
N SER A 201 22.57 -4.18 50.22
CA SER A 201 21.98 -4.79 51.41
C SER A 201 20.63 -4.17 51.84
N LEU A 202 20.30 -2.99 51.32
CA LEU A 202 19.09 -2.25 51.63
C LEU A 202 18.06 -2.27 50.49
N TYR A 203 18.35 -2.93 49.35
CA TYR A 203 17.55 -2.82 48.12
C TYR A 203 16.04 -2.96 48.35
N ASP A 204 15.59 -4.03 49.02
CA ASP A 204 14.16 -4.30 49.25
C ASP A 204 13.47 -3.31 50.20
N ARG A 205 14.26 -2.52 50.94
CA ARG A 205 13.78 -1.52 51.90
C ARG A 205 13.79 -0.11 51.33
N LEU A 206 14.41 0.11 50.17
CA LEU A 206 14.52 1.43 49.54
C LEU A 206 13.29 1.73 48.68
N PRO A 207 12.74 2.95 48.72
CA PRO A 207 11.71 3.39 47.79
C PRO A 207 12.18 3.34 46.33
N VAL A 208 11.29 3.05 45.38
CA VAL A 208 11.61 3.02 43.93
C VAL A 208 12.38 4.27 43.46
N PRO A 209 11.97 5.51 43.79
CA PRO A 209 12.71 6.70 43.34
C PRO A 209 14.16 6.74 43.83
N VAL A 210 14.43 6.17 45.00
CA VAL A 210 15.80 6.07 45.54
C VAL A 210 16.56 4.97 44.81
N ARG A 211 15.93 3.82 44.53
CA ARG A 211 16.59 2.72 43.80
C ARG A 211 16.98 3.13 42.39
N THR A 212 16.11 3.82 41.66
CA THR A 212 16.40 4.37 40.32
C THR A 212 17.55 5.36 40.38
N GLU A 213 17.58 6.22 41.40
CA GLU A 213 18.64 7.20 41.57
C GLU A 213 19.98 6.57 41.98
N VAL A 214 19.95 5.49 42.77
CA VAL A 214 21.13 4.68 43.09
C VAL A 214 21.66 3.99 41.83
N ALA A 215 20.80 3.40 41.00
CA ALA A 215 21.20 2.81 39.72
C ALA A 215 21.87 3.85 38.80
N ARG A 216 21.26 5.04 38.67
CA ARG A 216 21.84 6.18 37.93
C ARG A 216 23.20 6.58 38.49
N LYS A 217 23.35 6.61 39.82
CA LYS A 217 24.62 6.93 40.48
C LYS A 217 25.67 5.85 40.26
N ILE A 218 25.28 4.57 40.28
CA ILE A 218 26.15 3.43 39.90
C ILE A 218 26.67 3.64 38.48
N THR A 219 25.81 4.00 37.53
CA THR A 219 26.23 4.28 36.14
C THR A 219 27.28 5.39 36.10
N GLN A 220 27.01 6.53 36.73
CA GLN A 220 27.93 7.67 36.75
C GLN A 220 29.25 7.34 37.43
N LEU A 221 29.20 6.52 38.47
CA LEU A 221 30.41 6.04 39.11
C LEU A 221 31.15 5.17 38.10
N LEU A 222 30.55 4.19 37.44
CA LEU A 222 31.27 3.29 36.55
C LEU A 222 31.76 3.90 35.21
N GLN A 223 31.39 5.14 34.88
CA GLN A 223 31.86 5.86 33.68
C GLN A 223 33.36 6.23 33.74
N PRO A 224 34.07 6.35 32.59
CA PRO A 224 33.55 6.21 31.22
C PRO A 224 33.30 4.76 30.81
N THR A 225 34.13 3.81 31.26
CA THR A 225 33.90 2.36 31.10
C THR A 225 34.25 1.62 32.39
N VAL A 226 33.60 0.49 32.64
CA VAL A 226 33.92 -0.35 33.81
C VAL A 226 35.36 -0.85 33.74
N ALA A 227 35.87 -1.09 32.53
CA ALA A 227 37.22 -1.56 32.30
C ALA A 227 38.29 -0.56 32.77
N GLU A 228 38.07 0.72 32.48
CA GLU A 228 38.97 1.80 32.90
C GLU A 228 38.91 2.06 34.41
N ARG A 229 37.72 1.88 35.01
CA ARG A 229 37.53 2.24 36.41
C ARG A 229 37.79 1.11 37.40
N CYS A 230 37.35 -0.11 37.09
CA CYS A 230 37.24 -1.22 38.02
C CYS A 230 38.00 -2.48 37.61
N GLY A 231 38.71 -2.48 36.49
CA GLY A 231 39.61 -3.55 36.05
C GLY A 231 39.25 -4.13 34.68
N LYS A 232 40.23 -4.75 34.01
CA LYS A 232 40.08 -5.32 32.65
C LYS A 232 39.32 -6.66 32.69
N ASN A 233 38.72 -7.05 31.56
CA ASN A 233 38.00 -8.32 31.34
C ASN A 233 36.64 -8.47 32.06
N VAL A 234 35.86 -7.40 32.16
CA VAL A 234 34.49 -7.46 32.68
C VAL A 234 33.56 -8.11 31.64
N THR A 235 32.90 -9.20 32.00
CA THR A 235 31.87 -9.82 31.15
C THR A 235 30.52 -9.09 31.26
N SER A 236 29.59 -9.39 30.37
CA SER A 236 28.22 -8.84 30.44
C SER A 236 27.48 -9.29 31.70
N GLU A 237 27.72 -10.53 32.15
CA GLU A 237 27.16 -11.05 33.39
C GLU A 237 27.76 -10.38 34.62
N ASP A 238 29.08 -10.14 34.63
CA ASP A 238 29.74 -9.38 35.70
C ASP A 238 29.14 -7.97 35.82
N LEU A 239 28.92 -7.29 34.69
CA LEU A 239 28.32 -5.96 34.70
C LEU A 239 26.97 -5.96 35.43
N LEU A 240 26.09 -6.90 35.10
CA LEU A 240 24.75 -6.95 35.69
C LEU A 240 24.77 -7.44 37.15
N LEU A 241 25.49 -8.52 37.44
CA LEU A 241 25.42 -9.19 38.73
C LEU A 241 26.38 -8.63 39.77
N LYS A 242 27.61 -8.28 39.37
CA LYS A 242 28.64 -7.85 40.31
C LYS A 242 28.66 -6.34 40.50
N TYR A 243 28.42 -5.57 39.43
CA TYR A 243 28.53 -4.11 39.49
C TYR A 243 27.18 -3.41 39.69
N TYR A 244 26.10 -3.93 39.11
CA TYR A 244 24.76 -3.40 39.35
C TYR A 244 23.99 -4.17 40.42
N GLY A 245 24.19 -5.47 40.56
CA GLY A 245 23.42 -6.32 41.47
C GLY A 245 21.92 -6.15 41.26
N LEU A 246 21.14 -6.09 42.34
CA LEU A 246 19.68 -5.88 42.23
C LEU A 246 19.29 -4.57 41.53
N PHE A 247 20.16 -3.56 41.52
CA PHE A 247 19.90 -2.26 40.88
C PHE A 247 19.93 -2.31 39.36
N TYR A 248 20.37 -3.41 38.72
CA TYR A 248 20.28 -3.50 37.26
C TYR A 248 18.82 -3.37 36.82
N ARG A 249 17.85 -3.80 37.63
CA ARG A 249 16.41 -3.76 37.31
C ARG A 249 15.86 -2.35 37.12
N GLU A 250 16.53 -1.36 37.72
CA GLU A 250 16.14 0.05 37.68
C GLU A 250 16.98 0.87 36.69
N ALA A 251 18.00 0.24 36.08
CA ALA A 251 18.91 0.89 35.13
C ALA A 251 18.38 0.83 33.69
N ASN A 252 18.76 1.80 32.87
CA ASN A 252 18.41 1.80 31.45
C ASN A 252 19.35 0.86 30.68
N PHE A 253 18.82 0.17 29.67
CA PHE A 253 19.63 -0.72 28.84
C PHE A 253 20.81 0.01 28.15
N SER A 254 20.60 1.26 27.75
CA SER A 254 21.65 2.09 27.15
C SER A 254 22.87 2.26 28.06
N ASP A 255 22.66 2.29 29.38
CA ASP A 255 23.72 2.47 30.36
C ASP A 255 24.69 1.28 30.35
N PHE A 256 24.17 0.06 30.12
CA PHE A 256 25.00 -1.14 29.99
C PHE A 256 25.90 -1.07 28.76
N THR A 257 25.35 -0.68 27.62
CA THR A 257 26.11 -0.55 26.37
C THR A 257 27.13 0.58 26.38
N GLN A 258 26.86 1.66 27.14
CA GLN A 258 27.82 2.76 27.34
C GLN A 258 28.99 2.32 28.23
N LEU A 259 28.70 1.65 29.34
CA LEU A 259 29.70 1.22 30.31
C LEU A 259 30.56 0.05 29.82
N LEU A 260 29.99 -0.80 28.97
CA LEU A 260 30.66 -1.93 28.34
C LEU A 260 30.27 -1.99 26.86
N PRO A 261 31.07 -1.39 25.96
CA PRO A 261 30.78 -1.41 24.51
C PRO A 261 30.68 -2.82 23.91
N SER A 262 31.30 -3.81 24.54
CA SER A 262 31.21 -5.24 24.19
C SER A 262 30.06 -5.98 24.90
N PHE A 263 29.10 -5.26 25.49
CA PHE A 263 27.98 -5.86 26.20
C PHE A 263 27.14 -6.72 25.25
N ASN A 264 27.06 -8.01 25.55
CA ASN A 264 26.31 -8.98 24.77
C ASN A 264 24.96 -9.24 25.44
N GLY A 265 23.96 -8.44 25.05
CA GLY A 265 22.61 -8.58 25.59
C GLY A 265 21.91 -9.88 25.20
N SER A 266 22.21 -10.46 24.03
CA SER A 266 21.58 -11.72 23.61
C SER A 266 22.04 -12.91 24.47
N ALA A 267 23.31 -12.93 24.89
CA ALA A 267 23.78 -13.90 25.88
C ALA A 267 23.01 -13.80 27.21
N MET A 268 22.64 -12.59 27.65
CA MET A 268 21.91 -12.37 28.89
C MET A 268 20.46 -12.88 28.84
N MET A 269 19.86 -13.05 27.66
CA MET A 269 18.52 -13.65 27.54
C MET A 269 18.51 -15.15 27.91
N THR A 270 19.66 -15.82 27.80
CA THR A 270 19.82 -17.24 28.12
C THR A 270 20.43 -17.50 29.52
N SER A 271 20.84 -16.44 30.22
CA SER A 271 21.39 -16.51 31.58
C SER A 271 20.29 -16.79 32.62
N SER A 272 20.68 -17.30 33.79
CA SER A 272 19.83 -17.35 34.99
C SER A 272 19.37 -15.95 35.44
N THR A 273 20.09 -14.91 35.02
CA THR A 273 19.83 -13.50 35.32
C THR A 273 19.13 -12.84 34.14
N LYS A 274 17.80 -12.86 34.18
CA LYS A 274 16.96 -12.33 33.11
C LYS A 274 16.88 -10.81 33.15
N LEU A 275 17.16 -10.16 32.01
CA LEU A 275 16.85 -8.74 31.79
C LEU A 275 15.37 -8.47 32.08
N THR A 276 15.04 -7.25 32.52
CA THR A 276 13.64 -6.86 32.72
C THR A 276 12.89 -6.75 31.40
N ALA A 277 11.56 -6.77 31.45
CA ALA A 277 10.71 -6.60 30.27
C ALA A 277 11.08 -5.35 29.43
N LEU A 278 11.31 -4.21 30.09
CA LEU A 278 11.71 -2.97 29.41
C LEU A 278 13.12 -3.08 28.79
N GLN A 279 14.05 -3.73 29.49
CA GLN A 279 15.41 -3.92 28.99
C GLN A 279 15.47 -4.89 27.81
N LEU A 280 14.62 -5.92 27.80
CA LEU A 280 14.47 -6.83 26.65
C LEU A 280 13.93 -6.10 25.43
N ALA A 281 12.93 -5.23 25.62
CA ALA A 281 12.43 -4.41 24.53
C ALA A 281 13.52 -3.46 23.99
N ASP A 282 14.24 -2.78 24.87
CA ASP A 282 15.35 -1.90 24.50
C ASP A 282 16.49 -2.64 23.81
N LEU A 283 16.81 -3.86 24.24
CA LEU A 283 17.77 -4.72 23.57
C LEU A 283 17.37 -4.94 22.11
N LEU A 284 16.15 -5.43 21.85
CA LEU A 284 15.67 -5.69 20.48
C LEU A 284 15.67 -4.42 19.62
N ILE A 285 15.27 -3.29 20.19
CA ILE A 285 15.29 -1.98 19.52
C ILE A 285 16.73 -1.57 19.17
N SER A 286 17.69 -1.76 20.09
CA SER A 286 19.09 -1.38 19.90
C SER A 286 19.85 -2.25 18.87
N LEU A 287 19.40 -3.49 18.65
CA LEU A 287 19.95 -4.35 17.60
C LEU A 287 19.66 -3.76 16.21
N GLY A 288 18.52 -3.08 16.07
CA GLY A 288 18.12 -2.43 14.84
C GLY A 288 18.05 -3.42 13.66
N PRO A 289 18.68 -3.10 12.50
CA PRO A 289 18.76 -4.01 11.36
C PRO A 289 19.50 -5.34 11.63
N ARG A 290 20.31 -5.42 12.70
CA ARG A 290 21.07 -6.64 13.05
C ARG A 290 20.24 -7.64 13.87
N GLY A 291 19.06 -7.24 14.34
CA GLY A 291 18.19 -8.09 15.14
C GLY A 291 17.70 -9.27 14.31
N THR A 292 17.77 -10.46 14.88
CA THR A 292 17.37 -11.71 14.23
C THR A 292 16.06 -12.25 14.78
N ARG A 293 15.44 -13.15 14.03
CA ARG A 293 14.30 -13.94 14.52
C ARG A 293 14.58 -14.62 15.86
N ALA A 294 15.77 -15.18 16.04
CA ALA A 294 16.14 -15.88 17.27
C ALA A 294 16.13 -14.97 18.50
N ASP A 295 16.55 -13.71 18.35
CA ASP A 295 16.55 -12.73 19.43
C ASP A 295 15.12 -12.44 19.91
N ALA A 296 14.19 -12.25 18.95
CA ALA A 296 12.77 -12.03 19.25
C ALA A 296 12.13 -13.26 19.92
N THR A 297 12.37 -14.47 19.42
CA THR A 297 11.87 -15.71 20.01
C THR A 297 12.37 -15.89 21.44
N GLN A 298 13.66 -15.61 21.71
CA GLN A 298 14.25 -15.70 23.05
C GLN A 298 13.65 -14.67 24.02
N ALA A 299 13.44 -13.43 23.57
CA ALA A 299 12.79 -12.41 24.39
C ALA A 299 11.35 -12.82 24.75
N LEU A 300 10.58 -13.32 23.78
CA LEU A 300 9.19 -13.76 23.99
C LEU A 300 9.08 -14.97 24.91
N ALA A 301 10.04 -15.91 24.83
CA ALA A 301 10.06 -17.09 25.69
C ALA A 301 10.05 -16.74 27.18
N GLN A 302 10.54 -15.56 27.58
CA GLN A 302 10.53 -15.12 28.97
C GLN A 302 9.13 -14.88 29.53
N PHE A 303 8.13 -14.65 28.68
CA PHE A 303 6.76 -14.39 29.09
C PHE A 303 5.86 -15.63 29.02
N SER A 304 6.35 -16.76 28.49
CA SER A 304 5.58 -18.00 28.25
C SER A 304 4.98 -18.64 29.51
N THR A 305 5.60 -18.43 30.67
CA THR A 305 5.16 -19.00 31.95
C THR A 305 4.39 -18.00 32.82
N LEU A 306 4.21 -16.75 32.37
CA LEU A 306 3.56 -15.72 33.17
C LEU A 306 2.03 -15.85 33.11
N PRO A 307 1.33 -15.56 34.22
CA PRO A 307 -0.14 -15.53 34.21
C PRO A 307 -0.64 -14.37 33.35
N TRP A 308 -1.78 -14.59 32.68
CA TRP A 308 -2.48 -13.54 31.95
C TRP A 308 -3.45 -12.78 32.87
N PRO A 309 -3.51 -11.45 32.84
CA PRO A 309 -2.64 -10.52 32.09
C PRO A 309 -1.31 -10.27 32.83
N SER A 310 -0.21 -10.24 32.08
CA SER A 310 1.12 -9.92 32.63
C SER A 310 1.44 -8.43 32.42
N SER A 311 1.69 -7.69 33.52
CA SER A 311 2.15 -6.30 33.46
C SER A 311 3.47 -6.18 32.69
N ASP A 312 4.34 -7.18 32.82
CA ASP A 312 5.64 -7.23 32.17
C ASP A 312 5.48 -7.41 30.66
N LEU A 313 4.57 -8.28 30.22
CA LEU A 313 4.28 -8.46 28.79
C LEU A 313 3.67 -7.19 28.17
N VAL A 314 2.78 -6.51 28.91
CA VAL A 314 2.19 -5.23 28.48
C VAL A 314 3.27 -4.16 28.35
N ALA A 315 4.12 -3.99 29.37
CA ALA A 315 5.20 -3.02 29.36
C ALA A 315 6.23 -3.29 28.25
N PHE A 316 6.60 -4.57 28.04
CA PHE A 316 7.43 -4.99 26.91
C PHE A 316 6.81 -4.60 25.57
N THR A 317 5.54 -4.94 25.36
CA THR A 317 4.84 -4.70 24.09
C THR A 317 4.70 -3.20 23.81
N GLU A 318 4.34 -2.41 24.83
CA GLU A 318 4.25 -0.96 24.70
C GLU A 318 5.61 -0.33 24.34
N ARG A 319 6.69 -0.80 24.98
CA ARG A 319 8.05 -0.31 24.71
C ARG A 319 8.51 -0.68 23.29
N ILE A 320 8.25 -1.91 22.86
CA ILE A 320 8.47 -2.37 21.48
C ILE A 320 7.68 -1.49 20.49
N GLY A 321 6.41 -1.20 20.77
CA GLY A 321 5.58 -0.35 19.92
C GLY A 321 6.18 1.04 19.69
N LYS A 322 6.76 1.66 20.73
CA LYS A 322 7.46 2.96 20.62
C LYS A 322 8.72 2.90 19.75
N GLY A 323 9.33 1.73 19.58
CA GLY A 323 10.54 1.51 18.79
C GLY A 323 10.33 0.68 17.52
N ALA A 324 9.08 0.39 17.12
CA ALA A 324 8.77 -0.60 16.09
C ALA A 324 9.42 -0.32 14.71
N GLY A 325 9.61 0.97 14.38
CA GLY A 325 10.27 1.40 13.14
C GLY A 325 11.78 1.20 13.12
N GLN A 326 12.41 0.90 14.26
CA GLN A 326 13.85 0.60 14.35
C GLN A 326 14.15 -0.89 14.21
N LEU A 327 13.15 -1.75 14.44
CA LEU A 327 13.28 -3.21 14.37
C LEU A 327 13.46 -3.68 12.93
N SER A 328 14.24 -4.74 12.74
CA SER A 328 14.27 -5.48 11.46
C SER A 328 12.91 -6.10 11.15
N ASP A 329 12.63 -6.35 9.87
CA ASP A 329 11.35 -6.95 9.44
C ASP A 329 11.17 -8.37 10.00
N GLU A 330 12.27 -9.14 10.12
CA GLU A 330 12.28 -10.47 10.74
C GLU A 330 11.86 -10.41 12.21
N VAL A 331 12.43 -9.48 12.98
CA VAL A 331 12.09 -9.28 14.39
C VAL A 331 10.65 -8.80 14.53
N ARG A 332 10.20 -7.85 13.70
CA ARG A 332 8.82 -7.33 13.75
C ARG A 332 7.79 -8.43 13.48
N SER A 333 8.06 -9.30 12.49
CA SER A 333 7.19 -10.42 12.14
C SER A 333 7.16 -11.50 13.23
N GLU A 334 8.31 -11.84 13.82
CA GLU A 334 8.36 -12.80 14.93
C GLU A 334 7.68 -12.25 16.19
N LEU A 335 7.86 -10.96 16.50
CA LEU A 335 7.20 -10.32 17.64
C LEU A 335 5.69 -10.31 17.49
N VAL A 336 5.14 -9.85 16.36
CA VAL A 336 3.68 -9.84 16.17
C VAL A 336 3.12 -11.26 16.22
N THR A 337 3.80 -12.25 15.64
CA THR A 337 3.37 -13.66 15.64
C THR A 337 3.39 -14.25 17.04
N GLY A 338 4.48 -14.05 17.79
CA GLY A 338 4.62 -14.56 19.14
C GLY A 338 3.66 -13.90 20.12
N LEU A 339 3.56 -12.56 20.11
CA LEU A 339 2.59 -11.82 20.93
C LEU A 339 1.15 -12.23 20.61
N TRP A 340 0.83 -12.47 19.34
CA TRP A 340 -0.46 -13.02 18.94
C TRP A 340 -0.70 -14.41 19.54
N GLY A 341 0.31 -15.27 19.56
CA GLY A 341 0.26 -16.59 20.20
C GLY A 341 -0.03 -16.52 21.69
N HIS A 342 0.51 -15.53 22.40
CA HIS A 342 0.17 -15.26 23.81
C HIS A 342 -1.25 -14.73 23.99
N LEU A 343 -1.72 -13.89 23.07
CA LEU A 343 -3.04 -13.25 23.14
C LEU A 343 -4.18 -14.24 22.82
N THR A 344 -3.97 -15.12 21.83
CA THR A 344 -5.00 -15.99 21.23
C THR A 344 -5.81 -16.82 22.25
N PRO A 345 -5.21 -17.49 23.25
CA PRO A 345 -5.95 -18.28 24.24
C PRO A 345 -6.94 -17.47 25.10
N HIS A 346 -6.75 -16.15 25.16
CA HIS A 346 -7.52 -15.25 26.02
C HIS A 346 -8.58 -14.44 25.26
N LEU A 347 -8.50 -14.35 23.92
CA LEU A 347 -9.36 -13.52 23.08
C LEU A 347 -10.86 -13.71 23.35
N VAL A 348 -11.32 -14.96 23.49
CA VAL A 348 -12.74 -15.29 23.70
C VAL A 348 -13.29 -14.79 25.05
N LYS A 349 -12.45 -14.69 26.07
CA LYS A 349 -12.84 -14.29 27.44
C LYS A 349 -12.47 -12.84 27.77
N MET A 350 -11.75 -12.18 26.88
CA MET A 350 -11.22 -10.84 27.10
C MET A 350 -12.34 -9.80 27.09
N LYS A 351 -12.23 -8.80 27.97
CA LYS A 351 -13.14 -7.65 27.96
C LYS A 351 -12.84 -6.76 26.75
N GLU A 352 -13.88 -6.14 26.19
CA GLU A 352 -13.76 -5.29 25.00
C GLU A 352 -12.75 -4.15 25.16
N VAL A 353 -12.71 -3.49 26.32
CA VAL A 353 -11.76 -2.40 26.60
C VAL A 353 -10.31 -2.90 26.60
N GLU A 354 -10.08 -4.10 27.14
CA GLU A 354 -8.76 -4.74 27.16
C GLU A 354 -8.35 -5.14 25.74
N LEU A 355 -9.26 -5.75 24.97
CA LEU A 355 -9.02 -6.14 23.59
C LEU A 355 -8.74 -4.93 22.69
N SER A 356 -9.49 -3.84 22.85
CA SER A 356 -9.28 -2.60 22.10
C SER A 356 -7.90 -2.00 22.39
N THR A 357 -7.45 -2.05 23.66
CA THR A 357 -6.11 -1.62 24.04
C THR A 357 -5.03 -2.50 23.40
N TRP A 358 -5.22 -3.82 23.43
CA TRP A 358 -4.28 -4.76 22.79
C TRP A 358 -4.20 -4.60 21.29
N MET A 359 -5.34 -4.58 20.60
CA MET A 359 -5.40 -4.50 19.14
C MET A 359 -4.98 -3.12 18.61
N GLY A 360 -5.43 -2.05 19.25
CA GLY A 360 -5.20 -0.69 18.80
C GLY A 360 -3.84 -0.13 19.23
N HIS A 361 -3.54 -0.18 20.54
CA HIS A 361 -2.37 0.50 21.10
C HIS A 361 -1.12 -0.38 21.16
N LEU A 362 -1.25 -1.62 21.66
CA LEU A 362 -0.10 -2.49 21.91
C LEU A 362 0.40 -3.17 20.63
N LEU A 363 -0.49 -3.88 19.92
CA LEU A 363 -0.15 -4.58 18.68
C LEU A 363 -0.18 -3.69 17.45
N GLY A 364 -0.93 -2.59 17.46
CA GLY A 364 -1.11 -1.68 16.31
C GLY A 364 0.18 -1.36 15.56
N PRO A 365 1.27 -0.92 16.23
CA PRO A 365 2.56 -0.64 15.58
C PRO A 365 3.24 -1.86 14.92
N LEU A 366 2.86 -3.08 15.30
CA LEU A 366 3.42 -4.34 14.82
C LEU A 366 2.52 -5.05 13.79
N LEU A 367 1.22 -4.70 13.73
CA LEU A 367 0.26 -5.27 12.77
C LEU A 367 0.74 -5.22 11.31
N PRO A 368 1.48 -4.20 10.82
CA PRO A 368 2.04 -4.23 9.46
C PRO A 368 2.92 -5.44 9.14
N ALA A 369 3.53 -6.09 10.15
CA ALA A 369 4.35 -7.28 9.97
C ALA A 369 3.61 -8.61 10.13
N LEU A 370 2.27 -8.57 10.21
CA LEU A 370 1.44 -9.77 10.32
C LEU A 370 1.70 -10.72 9.13
N SER A 371 1.77 -12.02 9.42
CA SER A 371 1.94 -13.06 8.39
C SER A 371 0.59 -13.48 7.82
N PRO A 372 0.50 -13.86 6.52
CA PRO A 372 -0.69 -14.49 5.96
C PRO A 372 -1.11 -15.78 6.68
N SER A 373 -0.21 -16.45 7.39
CA SER A 373 -0.48 -17.70 8.13
C SER A 373 -1.02 -17.49 9.54
N THR A 374 -1.12 -16.24 10.02
CA THR A 374 -1.62 -15.95 11.37
C THR A 374 -3.13 -16.18 11.45
N GLN A 375 -3.57 -17.07 12.34
CA GLN A 375 -4.98 -17.29 12.61
C GLN A 375 -5.54 -16.14 13.45
N LEU A 376 -6.36 -15.29 12.85
CA LEU A 376 -6.88 -14.06 13.45
C LEU A 376 -8.17 -14.30 14.24
N PHE A 377 -9.09 -15.10 13.71
CA PHE A 377 -10.41 -15.28 14.31
C PHE A 377 -10.55 -16.71 14.86
N PRO A 378 -10.35 -16.92 16.18
CA PRO A 378 -10.57 -18.22 16.81
C PRO A 378 -12.07 -18.53 16.93
N ALA A 379 -12.40 -19.83 17.01
CA ALA A 379 -13.77 -20.27 17.24
C ALA A 379 -14.31 -19.73 18.58
N GLY A 380 -15.59 -19.33 18.59
CA GLY A 380 -16.25 -18.75 19.77
C GLY A 380 -15.94 -17.28 20.03
N LEU A 381 -15.17 -16.60 19.18
CA LEU A 381 -14.99 -15.15 19.22
C LEU A 381 -16.36 -14.45 19.07
N THR A 382 -16.66 -13.50 19.95
CA THR A 382 -17.93 -12.75 19.89
C THR A 382 -17.91 -11.73 18.74
N CYS A 383 -19.09 -11.35 18.23
CA CYS A 383 -19.18 -10.34 17.17
C CYS A 383 -18.50 -9.02 17.56
N SER A 384 -18.65 -8.58 18.82
CA SER A 384 -18.03 -7.35 19.30
C SER A 384 -16.50 -7.44 19.29
N SER A 385 -15.94 -8.56 19.76
CA SER A 385 -14.51 -8.83 19.71
C SER A 385 -13.98 -8.83 18.27
N TYR A 386 -14.71 -9.47 17.36
CA TYR A 386 -14.41 -9.45 15.93
C TYR A 386 -14.37 -8.02 15.37
N LEU A 387 -15.39 -7.20 15.64
CA LEU A 387 -15.44 -5.82 15.13
C LEU A 387 -14.27 -4.97 15.65
N ILE A 388 -13.86 -5.15 16.90
CA ILE A 388 -12.67 -4.48 17.47
C ILE A 388 -11.40 -4.89 16.72
N MET A 389 -11.23 -6.19 16.47
CA MET A 389 -10.05 -6.73 15.77
C MET A 389 -10.02 -6.26 14.31
N THR A 390 -11.14 -6.35 13.61
CA THR A 390 -11.28 -5.88 12.22
C THR A 390 -11.02 -4.38 12.12
N ALA A 391 -11.48 -3.56 13.07
CA ALA A 391 -11.19 -2.13 13.08
C ALA A 391 -9.69 -1.83 13.19
N ALA A 392 -8.96 -2.55 14.05
CA ALA A 392 -7.51 -2.39 14.19
C ALA A 392 -6.74 -2.85 12.93
N LEU A 393 -7.15 -3.98 12.34
CA LEU A 393 -6.59 -4.48 11.08
C LEU A 393 -6.88 -3.53 9.91
N ASN A 394 -8.08 -2.96 9.88
CA ASN A 394 -8.51 -1.99 8.86
C ASN A 394 -7.65 -0.72 8.88
N ASN A 395 -7.28 -0.24 10.08
CA ASN A 395 -6.35 0.89 10.23
C ASN A 395 -4.95 0.56 9.71
N SER A 396 -4.57 -0.72 9.73
CA SER A 396 -3.26 -1.20 9.25
C SER A 396 -3.26 -1.61 7.78
N TYR A 397 -4.42 -1.65 7.10
CA TYR A 397 -4.61 -2.25 5.77
C TYR A 397 -3.56 -1.83 4.74
N ASP A 398 -3.33 -0.52 4.59
CA ASP A 398 -2.44 0.02 3.55
C ASP A 398 -0.96 -0.33 3.78
N ASN A 399 -0.60 -0.78 4.99
CA ASN A 399 0.74 -1.21 5.36
C ASN A 399 0.89 -2.75 5.40
N LEU A 400 -0.18 -3.50 5.15
CA LEU A 400 -0.13 -4.96 5.04
C LEU A 400 0.31 -5.38 3.63
N SER A 401 1.04 -6.50 3.54
CA SER A 401 1.33 -7.11 2.24
C SER A 401 0.06 -7.61 1.55
N ALA A 402 0.04 -7.64 0.22
CA ALA A 402 -1.12 -8.08 -0.56
C ALA A 402 -1.59 -9.50 -0.19
N SER A 403 -0.66 -10.42 0.08
CA SER A 403 -0.98 -11.77 0.55
C SER A 403 -1.65 -11.79 1.92
N THR A 404 -1.24 -10.88 2.82
CA THR A 404 -1.85 -10.74 4.15
C THR A 404 -3.22 -10.09 4.07
N GLN A 405 -3.40 -9.06 3.24
CA GLN A 405 -4.71 -8.46 2.97
C GLN A 405 -5.70 -9.52 2.48
N HIS A 406 -5.29 -10.37 1.55
CA HIS A 406 -6.11 -11.45 1.03
C HIS A 406 -6.41 -12.51 2.11
N SER A 407 -5.43 -12.92 2.92
CA SER A 407 -5.65 -13.88 4.02
C SER A 407 -6.63 -13.35 5.07
N VAL A 408 -6.50 -12.08 5.49
CA VAL A 408 -7.43 -11.45 6.44
C VAL A 408 -8.85 -11.44 5.88
N TYR A 409 -9.01 -11.16 4.59
CA TYR A 409 -10.32 -11.24 3.93
C TYR A 409 -10.89 -12.67 3.96
N LEU A 410 -10.11 -13.69 3.60
CA LEU A 410 -10.57 -15.08 3.63
C LEU A 410 -11.00 -15.52 5.03
N GLN A 411 -10.24 -15.16 6.06
CA GLN A 411 -10.61 -15.44 7.45
C GLN A 411 -11.85 -14.67 7.89
N THR A 412 -12.00 -13.43 7.43
CA THR A 412 -13.21 -12.62 7.64
C THR A 412 -14.45 -13.30 7.01
N LYS A 413 -14.36 -13.73 5.75
CA LYS A 413 -15.41 -14.46 5.05
C LYS A 413 -15.79 -15.73 5.82
N GLN A 414 -14.80 -16.51 6.25
CA GLN A 414 -14.99 -17.73 7.04
C GLN A 414 -15.74 -17.46 8.35
N TYR A 415 -15.35 -16.41 9.09
CA TYR A 415 -15.98 -16.05 10.36
C TYR A 415 -17.45 -15.59 10.19
N LEU A 416 -17.74 -14.82 9.15
CA LEU A 416 -19.08 -14.30 8.90
C LEU A 416 -20.06 -15.38 8.38
N ILE A 417 -19.60 -16.27 7.49
CA ILE A 417 -20.48 -17.29 6.86
C ILE A 417 -20.56 -18.56 7.70
N VAL A 418 -19.40 -19.14 8.06
CA VAL A 418 -19.34 -20.51 8.60
C VAL A 418 -19.56 -20.51 10.10
N GLU A 419 -18.83 -19.68 10.84
CA GLU A 419 -18.96 -19.56 12.30
C GLU A 419 -20.25 -18.80 12.69
N LYS A 420 -20.80 -18.01 11.76
CA LYS A 420 -21.94 -17.10 11.99
C LYS A 420 -21.72 -16.22 13.22
N GLY A 421 -20.47 -15.79 13.42
CA GLY A 421 -20.04 -15.09 14.63
C GLY A 421 -20.71 -13.72 14.81
N CYS A 422 -21.31 -13.18 13.75
CA CYS A 422 -22.06 -11.93 13.74
C CYS A 422 -23.46 -12.08 13.11
N PRO A 423 -24.52 -11.53 13.73
CA PRO A 423 -25.84 -11.49 13.12
C PRO A 423 -25.91 -10.42 12.02
N LEU A 424 -26.24 -10.83 10.79
CA LEU A 424 -26.29 -9.95 9.61
C LEU A 424 -27.71 -9.55 9.15
N ALA A 425 -28.77 -10.10 9.77
CA ALA A 425 -30.15 -9.97 9.28
C ALA A 425 -30.64 -8.51 9.11
N ASN A 426 -30.15 -7.58 9.94
CA ASN A 426 -30.57 -6.17 9.93
C ASN A 426 -29.43 -5.22 9.54
N VAL A 427 -28.35 -5.74 8.95
CA VAL A 427 -27.18 -4.94 8.58
C VAL A 427 -27.41 -4.31 7.20
N THR A 428 -27.27 -2.99 7.10
CA THR A 428 -27.34 -2.29 5.81
C THR A 428 -26.11 -2.61 4.96
N SER A 429 -26.21 -2.51 3.63
CA SER A 429 -25.07 -2.77 2.74
C SER A 429 -23.89 -1.84 3.01
N GLY A 430 -24.16 -0.59 3.40
CA GLY A 430 -23.10 0.36 3.77
C GLY A 430 -22.38 -0.06 5.05
N THR A 431 -23.12 -0.37 6.12
CA THR A 431 -22.52 -0.87 7.36
C THR A 431 -21.76 -2.18 7.17
N PHE A 432 -22.28 -3.07 6.31
CA PHE A 432 -21.62 -4.31 5.97
C PHE A 432 -20.23 -4.07 5.35
N LEU A 433 -20.13 -3.20 4.34
CA LEU A 433 -18.85 -2.88 3.71
C LEU A 433 -17.94 -2.09 4.66
N SER A 434 -18.45 -1.09 5.38
CA SER A 434 -17.61 -0.20 6.19
C SER A 434 -17.14 -0.80 7.51
N THR A 435 -17.97 -1.62 8.15
CA THR A 435 -17.78 -2.05 9.55
C THR A 435 -17.44 -3.53 9.67
N TYR A 436 -18.08 -4.39 8.89
CA TYR A 436 -17.81 -5.83 8.94
C TYR A 436 -16.63 -6.20 8.04
N LEU A 437 -16.58 -5.72 6.80
CA LEU A 437 -15.44 -5.99 5.93
C LEU A 437 -14.34 -4.93 6.05
N GLY A 438 -14.71 -3.66 6.22
CA GLY A 438 -13.80 -2.53 6.12
C GLY A 438 -13.10 -2.48 4.75
N LYS A 439 -11.85 -2.00 4.71
CA LYS A 439 -10.98 -1.97 3.52
C LYS A 439 -10.71 -3.35 2.94
N PHE A 440 -10.84 -4.43 3.70
CA PHE A 440 -10.70 -5.80 3.20
C PHE A 440 -11.83 -6.18 2.23
N SER A 441 -12.94 -5.44 2.18
CA SER A 441 -13.94 -5.55 1.11
C SER A 441 -13.32 -5.44 -0.29
N ARG A 442 -12.21 -4.72 -0.47
CA ARG A 442 -11.50 -4.60 -1.76
C ARG A 442 -10.91 -5.92 -2.27
N GLN A 443 -10.75 -6.91 -1.39
CA GLN A 443 -10.25 -8.24 -1.72
C GLN A 443 -11.36 -9.21 -2.17
N ALA A 444 -12.61 -8.82 -1.98
CA ALA A 444 -13.79 -9.61 -2.33
C ALA A 444 -14.10 -9.51 -3.82
N ALA A 445 -14.50 -10.62 -4.43
CA ALA A 445 -15.26 -10.56 -5.68
C ALA A 445 -16.68 -10.05 -5.40
N PHE A 446 -17.27 -9.32 -6.33
CA PHE A 446 -18.58 -8.70 -6.15
C PHE A 446 -19.67 -9.73 -5.82
N SER A 447 -19.62 -10.92 -6.42
CA SER A 447 -20.57 -12.02 -6.17
C SER A 447 -20.55 -12.53 -4.72
N GLU A 448 -19.45 -12.35 -4.00
CA GLU A 448 -19.30 -12.81 -2.61
C GLU A 448 -20.07 -11.91 -1.63
N PHE A 449 -20.38 -10.66 -2.00
CA PHE A 449 -21.18 -9.80 -1.13
C PHE A 449 -22.59 -10.34 -0.93
N THR A 450 -23.22 -10.87 -1.98
CA THR A 450 -24.53 -11.52 -1.88
C THR A 450 -24.48 -12.89 -1.20
N GLU A 451 -23.31 -13.53 -1.20
CA GLU A 451 -23.08 -14.79 -0.46
C GLU A 451 -23.03 -14.53 1.05
N ILE A 452 -22.30 -13.48 1.48
CA ILE A 452 -22.15 -13.12 2.89
C ILE A 452 -23.41 -12.40 3.42
N LEU A 453 -23.95 -11.46 2.64
CA LEU A 453 -25.15 -10.68 2.98
C LEU A 453 -26.21 -10.85 1.88
N PRO A 454 -27.17 -11.78 2.02
CA PRO A 454 -28.22 -12.01 1.01
C PRO A 454 -29.09 -10.79 0.70
N THR A 455 -29.18 -9.82 1.60
CA THR A 455 -29.93 -8.56 1.45
C THR A 455 -29.09 -7.42 0.86
N PHE A 456 -27.90 -7.70 0.33
CA PHE A 456 -26.98 -6.69 -0.19
C PHE A 456 -27.58 -5.91 -1.38
N GLN A 457 -27.59 -4.58 -1.29
CA GLN A 457 -28.13 -3.63 -2.26
C GLN A 457 -26.98 -2.80 -2.86
N PRO A 458 -26.40 -3.21 -4.00
CA PRO A 458 -25.18 -2.62 -4.52
C PRO A 458 -25.33 -1.15 -4.94
N LEU A 459 -26.49 -0.77 -5.49
CA LEU A 459 -26.74 0.59 -5.97
C LEU A 459 -26.78 1.63 -4.84
N GLN A 460 -26.93 1.21 -3.57
CA GLN A 460 -26.89 2.11 -2.41
C GLN A 460 -25.48 2.40 -1.90
N VAL A 461 -24.46 1.68 -2.40
CA VAL A 461 -23.09 1.71 -1.87
C VAL A 461 -22.03 1.88 -2.95
N LEU A 462 -22.40 2.46 -4.10
CA LEU A 462 -21.50 2.62 -5.25
C LEU A 462 -20.17 3.31 -4.88
N GLU A 463 -20.22 4.34 -4.02
CA GLU A 463 -19.06 5.09 -3.52
C GLU A 463 -18.10 4.26 -2.64
N GLN A 464 -18.57 3.12 -2.11
CA GLN A 464 -17.77 2.23 -1.25
C GLN A 464 -17.17 1.05 -2.02
N LEU A 465 -17.60 0.83 -3.27
CA LEU A 465 -17.10 -0.26 -4.12
C LEU A 465 -15.79 0.15 -4.81
N SER A 466 -14.88 -0.81 -4.96
CA SER A 466 -13.69 -0.59 -5.78
C SER A 466 -14.04 -0.50 -7.28
N PRO A 467 -13.20 0.14 -8.12
CA PRO A 467 -13.41 0.20 -9.56
C PRO A 467 -13.58 -1.19 -10.20
N ALA A 468 -12.81 -2.18 -9.71
CA ALA A 468 -12.95 -3.58 -10.10
C ALA A 468 -14.36 -4.12 -9.81
N GLN A 469 -14.87 -3.91 -8.60
CA GLN A 469 -16.21 -4.36 -8.19
C GLN A 469 -17.32 -3.61 -8.91
N LEU A 470 -17.15 -2.32 -9.22
CA LEU A 470 -18.07 -1.56 -10.07
C LEU A 470 -18.12 -2.16 -11.49
N GLY A 471 -16.99 -2.62 -12.02
CA GLY A 471 -16.91 -3.33 -13.30
C GLY A 471 -17.65 -4.66 -13.27
N GLU A 472 -17.44 -5.46 -12.23
CA GLU A 472 -18.15 -6.74 -12.03
C GLU A 472 -19.67 -6.52 -11.88
N LEU A 473 -20.07 -5.51 -11.09
CA LEU A 473 -21.46 -5.08 -10.94
C LEU A 473 -22.07 -4.70 -12.29
N ALA A 474 -21.40 -3.85 -13.07
CA ALA A 474 -21.85 -3.44 -14.40
C ALA A 474 -22.01 -4.64 -15.37
N GLY A 475 -21.28 -5.73 -15.14
CA GLY A 475 -21.41 -6.98 -15.91
C GLY A 475 -22.61 -7.85 -15.54
N VAL A 476 -23.32 -7.57 -14.43
CA VAL A 476 -24.49 -8.34 -13.99
C VAL A 476 -25.62 -8.21 -15.02
N PRO A 477 -26.12 -9.34 -15.58
CA PRO A 477 -27.18 -9.32 -16.59
C PRO A 477 -28.42 -8.54 -16.11
N GLY A 478 -28.89 -7.62 -16.95
CA GLY A 478 -30.08 -6.81 -16.66
C GLY A 478 -29.87 -5.64 -15.69
N LEU A 479 -28.69 -5.47 -15.07
CA LEU A 479 -28.42 -4.32 -14.20
C LEU A 479 -28.32 -3.01 -14.98
N LEU A 480 -27.57 -3.01 -16.09
CA LEU A 480 -27.45 -1.86 -16.99
C LEU A 480 -28.72 -1.72 -17.86
N ASN A 481 -29.85 -1.43 -17.21
CA ASN A 481 -31.16 -1.32 -17.84
C ASN A 481 -31.50 0.11 -18.32
N SER A 482 -30.71 1.10 -17.92
CA SER A 482 -30.93 2.51 -18.26
C SER A 482 -29.62 3.29 -18.27
N THR A 483 -29.59 4.41 -18.98
CA THR A 483 -28.43 5.31 -19.04
C THR A 483 -28.13 5.97 -17.69
N ALA A 484 -29.14 6.15 -16.83
CA ALA A 484 -28.97 6.71 -15.49
C ALA A 484 -28.13 5.80 -14.58
N VAL A 485 -28.30 4.47 -14.68
CA VAL A 485 -27.49 3.52 -13.90
C VAL A 485 -26.02 3.55 -14.36
N VAL A 486 -25.77 3.65 -15.67
CA VAL A 486 -24.41 3.83 -16.20
C VAL A 486 -23.76 5.08 -15.61
N ASP A 487 -24.51 6.19 -15.58
CA ASP A 487 -24.01 7.47 -15.05
C ASP A 487 -23.68 7.38 -13.55
N GLN A 488 -24.55 6.74 -12.76
CA GLN A 488 -24.31 6.53 -11.33
C GLN A 488 -23.07 5.66 -11.07
N ILE A 489 -22.88 4.57 -11.83
CA ILE A 489 -21.73 3.67 -11.67
C ILE A 489 -20.43 4.38 -12.07
N LEU A 490 -20.38 4.96 -13.28
CA LEU A 490 -19.17 5.58 -13.81
C LEU A 490 -18.80 6.91 -13.13
N ALA A 491 -19.75 7.56 -12.45
CA ALA A 491 -19.45 8.69 -11.58
C ALA A 491 -18.49 8.34 -10.42
N ASN A 492 -18.33 7.05 -10.09
CA ASN A 492 -17.43 6.55 -9.05
C ASN A 492 -16.11 5.97 -9.60
N VAL A 493 -15.78 6.24 -10.87
CA VAL A 493 -14.57 5.74 -11.54
C VAL A 493 -13.76 6.93 -12.06
N HIS A 494 -12.57 7.14 -11.50
CA HIS A 494 -11.79 8.35 -11.73
C HIS A 494 -10.40 8.08 -12.31
N GLY A 495 -10.11 8.75 -13.43
CA GLY A 495 -8.82 8.64 -14.10
C GLY A 495 -8.60 7.29 -14.80
N MET A 496 -7.45 7.17 -15.49
CA MET A 496 -7.17 6.03 -16.36
C MET A 496 -6.94 4.71 -15.62
N ALA A 497 -6.32 4.74 -14.43
CA ALA A 497 -6.03 3.52 -13.67
C ALA A 497 -7.31 2.82 -13.19
N GLU A 498 -8.23 3.58 -12.61
CA GLU A 498 -9.52 3.06 -12.16
C GLU A 498 -10.40 2.62 -13.33
N LEU A 499 -10.43 3.42 -14.42
CA LEU A 499 -11.18 3.09 -15.63
C LEU A 499 -10.68 1.78 -16.28
N SER A 500 -9.36 1.56 -16.30
CA SER A 500 -8.79 0.31 -16.82
C SER A 500 -9.22 -0.88 -15.98
N SER A 501 -9.15 -0.77 -14.64
CA SER A 501 -9.61 -1.82 -13.72
C SER A 501 -11.11 -2.12 -13.86
N PHE A 502 -11.92 -1.07 -13.98
CA PHE A 502 -13.36 -1.19 -14.22
C PHE A 502 -13.65 -1.92 -15.54
N MET A 503 -13.03 -1.50 -16.65
CA MET A 503 -13.31 -2.07 -17.97
C MET A 503 -12.81 -3.50 -18.11
N GLU A 504 -11.68 -3.83 -17.48
CA GLU A 504 -11.20 -5.22 -17.40
C GLU A 504 -12.24 -6.12 -16.74
N ARG A 505 -12.76 -5.70 -15.58
CA ARG A 505 -13.72 -6.50 -14.83
C ARG A 505 -15.09 -6.54 -15.50
N TYR A 506 -15.55 -5.44 -16.06
CA TYR A 506 -16.78 -5.39 -16.85
C TYR A 506 -16.73 -6.35 -18.04
N THR A 507 -15.64 -6.34 -18.81
CA THR A 507 -15.53 -7.24 -19.97
C THR A 507 -15.42 -8.71 -19.60
N ASN A 508 -14.90 -9.04 -18.41
CA ASN A 508 -14.85 -10.40 -17.90
C ASN A 508 -16.20 -10.90 -17.35
N ALA A 509 -16.95 -10.02 -16.69
CA ALA A 509 -18.22 -10.36 -16.04
C ALA A 509 -19.42 -10.29 -17.02
N SER A 510 -19.36 -9.41 -18.02
CA SER A 510 -20.46 -9.18 -18.96
C SER A 510 -20.69 -10.39 -19.86
N THR A 511 -21.85 -11.02 -19.70
CA THR A 511 -22.30 -12.17 -20.51
C THR A 511 -23.41 -11.81 -21.50
N SER A 512 -23.93 -10.59 -21.45
CA SER A 512 -25.04 -10.12 -22.29
C SER A 512 -24.80 -8.68 -22.76
N GLN A 513 -25.16 -8.37 -24.00
CA GLN A 513 -25.04 -7.01 -24.52
C GLN A 513 -26.17 -6.12 -24.00
N PRO A 514 -25.88 -4.96 -23.38
CA PRO A 514 -26.90 -3.96 -23.06
C PRO A 514 -27.54 -3.36 -24.31
N SER A 515 -28.63 -2.59 -24.12
CA SER A 515 -29.31 -1.89 -25.24
C SER A 515 -28.34 -0.93 -25.96
N VAL A 516 -28.67 -0.57 -27.20
CA VAL A 516 -27.83 0.34 -28.02
C VAL A 516 -27.64 1.68 -27.31
N GLU A 517 -28.68 2.22 -26.68
CA GLU A 517 -28.67 3.48 -25.95
C GLU A 517 -27.75 3.41 -24.73
N VAL A 518 -27.83 2.32 -23.96
CA VAL A 518 -26.99 2.09 -22.78
C VAL A 518 -25.53 1.94 -23.18
N ARG A 519 -25.24 1.17 -24.23
CA ARG A 519 -23.86 1.01 -24.76
C ARG A 519 -23.30 2.33 -25.28
N ALA A 520 -24.10 3.11 -26.01
CA ALA A 520 -23.69 4.43 -26.50
C ALA A 520 -23.38 5.39 -25.34
N ARG A 521 -24.18 5.36 -24.26
CA ARG A 521 -23.89 6.16 -23.07
C ARG A 521 -22.61 5.73 -22.37
N MET A 522 -22.43 4.43 -22.18
CA MET A 522 -21.21 3.86 -21.58
C MET A 522 -19.98 4.19 -22.42
N MET A 523 -20.07 4.03 -23.75
CA MET A 523 -19.03 4.42 -24.70
C MET A 523 -18.69 5.91 -24.57
N SER A 524 -19.69 6.79 -24.47
CA SER A 524 -19.49 8.23 -24.28
C SER A 524 -18.74 8.56 -22.98
N GLN A 525 -19.11 7.93 -21.86
CA GLN A 525 -18.47 8.16 -20.56
C GLN A 525 -17.03 7.61 -20.54
N VAL A 526 -16.83 6.36 -20.99
CA VAL A 526 -15.49 5.73 -21.09
C VAL A 526 -14.58 6.55 -22.00
N TRP A 527 -15.08 7.01 -23.15
CA TRP A 527 -14.30 7.82 -24.08
C TRP A 527 -13.90 9.19 -23.54
N GLY A 528 -14.72 9.78 -22.64
CA GLY A 528 -14.41 11.07 -22.02
C GLY A 528 -13.06 11.07 -21.27
N THR A 529 -12.68 9.93 -20.70
CA THR A 529 -11.41 9.75 -19.99
C THR A 529 -10.37 9.08 -20.88
N LEU A 530 -10.75 8.06 -21.66
CA LEU A 530 -9.85 7.31 -22.53
C LEU A 530 -9.33 8.17 -23.69
N GLY A 531 -10.23 8.85 -24.41
CA GLY A 531 -9.92 9.59 -25.63
C GLY A 531 -8.77 10.58 -25.49
N PRO A 532 -8.80 11.50 -24.51
CA PRO A 532 -7.69 12.42 -24.22
C PRO A 532 -6.38 11.71 -23.83
N SER A 533 -6.48 10.51 -23.25
CA SER A 533 -5.33 9.76 -22.72
C SER A 533 -4.65 8.90 -23.80
N LEU A 534 -5.34 8.55 -24.89
CA LEU A 534 -4.87 7.63 -25.94
C LEU A 534 -3.48 7.97 -26.50
N ALA A 535 -3.16 9.26 -26.67
CA ALA A 535 -1.87 9.69 -27.21
C ALA A 535 -0.68 9.49 -26.25
N THR A 536 -0.95 9.26 -24.95
CA THR A 536 0.07 9.11 -23.90
C THR A 536 0.14 7.69 -23.34
N LEU A 537 -0.82 6.83 -23.66
CA LEU A 537 -0.84 5.46 -23.19
C LEU A 537 0.26 4.63 -23.87
N PRO A 538 0.87 3.66 -23.17
CA PRO A 538 1.74 2.69 -23.81
C PRO A 538 0.99 1.93 -24.91
N ASP A 539 1.64 1.73 -26.06
CA ASP A 539 1.06 1.03 -27.20
C ASP A 539 0.42 -0.32 -26.83
N ALA A 540 1.07 -1.10 -25.96
CA ALA A 540 0.53 -2.38 -25.49
C ALA A 540 -0.83 -2.22 -24.77
N GLN A 541 -1.03 -1.12 -24.04
CA GLN A 541 -2.33 -0.84 -23.41
C GLN A 541 -3.36 -0.43 -24.44
N VAL A 542 -3.00 0.39 -25.44
CA VAL A 542 -3.88 0.74 -26.56
C VAL A 542 -4.37 -0.53 -27.27
N SER A 543 -3.48 -1.50 -27.51
CA SER A 543 -3.87 -2.80 -28.08
C SER A 543 -4.96 -3.50 -27.25
N VAL A 544 -4.79 -3.58 -25.92
CA VAL A 544 -5.78 -4.22 -25.02
C VAL A 544 -7.10 -3.45 -25.03
N TRP A 545 -7.06 -2.13 -25.05
CA TRP A 545 -8.25 -1.28 -25.08
C TRP A 545 -9.14 -1.58 -26.29
N PHE A 546 -8.57 -1.61 -27.49
CA PHE A 546 -9.36 -1.82 -28.71
C PHE A 546 -9.68 -3.28 -28.99
N SER A 547 -8.80 -4.22 -28.62
CA SER A 547 -9.03 -5.65 -28.87
C SER A 547 -9.98 -6.30 -27.85
N ARG A 548 -10.04 -5.78 -26.61
CA ARG A 548 -10.81 -6.39 -25.51
C ARG A 548 -11.77 -5.42 -24.85
N TYR A 549 -11.28 -4.35 -24.23
CA TYR A 549 -12.11 -3.53 -23.34
C TYR A 549 -13.25 -2.81 -24.06
N LEU A 550 -13.00 -2.28 -25.26
CA LEU A 550 -14.02 -1.57 -26.03
C LEU A 550 -14.82 -2.47 -26.96
N ALA A 551 -14.53 -3.77 -27.07
CA ALA A 551 -15.12 -4.64 -28.10
C ALA A 551 -16.66 -4.58 -28.15
N GLN A 552 -17.33 -4.53 -27.00
CA GLN A 552 -18.79 -4.42 -26.92
C GLN A 552 -19.33 -3.00 -27.12
N LEU A 553 -18.47 -1.97 -26.96
CA LEU A 553 -18.84 -0.55 -27.00
C LEU A 553 -18.55 0.10 -28.36
N LEU A 554 -17.52 -0.37 -29.08
CA LEU A 554 -17.14 0.12 -30.42
C LEU A 554 -18.29 0.17 -31.44
N PRO A 555 -19.27 -0.76 -31.45
CA PRO A 555 -20.43 -0.65 -32.34
C PRO A 555 -21.23 0.66 -32.21
N THR A 556 -21.08 1.38 -31.09
CA THR A 556 -21.75 2.66 -30.82
C THR A 556 -20.82 3.88 -30.91
N ALA A 557 -19.58 3.68 -31.37
CA ALA A 557 -18.60 4.76 -31.50
C ALA A 557 -19.03 5.79 -32.56
N THR A 558 -18.84 7.07 -32.24
CA THR A 558 -19.16 8.19 -33.13
C THR A 558 -17.95 8.66 -33.93
N ALA A 559 -18.19 9.34 -35.05
CA ALA A 559 -17.13 9.94 -35.86
C ALA A 559 -16.24 10.91 -35.06
N ALA A 560 -16.84 11.71 -34.16
CA ALA A 560 -16.11 12.65 -33.31
C ALA A 560 -15.17 11.94 -32.32
N GLN A 561 -15.59 10.80 -31.77
CA GLN A 561 -14.73 9.98 -30.91
C GLN A 561 -13.57 9.39 -31.73
N LEU A 562 -13.85 8.76 -32.87
CA LEU A 562 -12.80 8.16 -33.71
C LEU A 562 -11.83 9.20 -34.32
N ALA A 563 -12.23 10.46 -34.43
CA ALA A 563 -11.34 11.54 -34.85
C ALA A 563 -10.22 11.84 -33.85
N SER A 564 -10.36 11.42 -32.58
CA SER A 564 -9.34 11.59 -31.54
C SER A 564 -8.41 10.38 -31.39
N LEU A 565 -8.40 9.46 -32.35
CA LEU A 565 -7.45 8.35 -32.35
C LEU A 565 -6.00 8.87 -32.42
N PRO A 566 -5.05 8.21 -31.74
CA PRO A 566 -3.69 8.69 -31.62
C PRO A 566 -2.98 8.69 -32.98
N PRO A 567 -2.23 9.75 -33.34
CA PRO A 567 -1.60 9.87 -34.66
C PRO A 567 -0.35 8.99 -34.83
N SER A 568 0.19 8.46 -33.73
CA SER A 568 1.39 7.62 -33.71
C SER A 568 1.17 6.46 -32.75
N LEU A 569 1.45 5.26 -33.23
CA LEU A 569 1.40 3.97 -32.55
C LEU A 569 2.47 3.08 -33.18
N ASN A 570 2.93 2.05 -32.49
CA ASN A 570 3.60 0.96 -33.19
C ASN A 570 2.60 0.12 -34.01
N CYS A 571 3.12 -0.69 -34.94
CA CYS A 571 2.29 -1.49 -35.82
C CYS A 571 1.38 -2.49 -35.09
N SER A 572 1.79 -3.05 -33.96
CA SER A 572 0.96 -3.98 -33.20
C SER A 572 -0.26 -3.28 -32.59
N ALA A 573 -0.08 -2.10 -32.00
CA ALA A 573 -1.16 -1.30 -31.44
C ALA A 573 -2.08 -0.72 -32.51
N PHE A 574 -1.50 -0.30 -33.63
CA PHE A 574 -2.27 0.08 -34.81
C PHE A 574 -3.17 -1.07 -35.29
N GLN A 575 -2.61 -2.25 -35.54
CA GLN A 575 -3.35 -3.41 -36.03
C GLN A 575 -4.41 -3.91 -35.05
N ALA A 576 -4.14 -3.84 -33.74
CA ALA A 576 -5.14 -4.14 -32.71
C ALA A 576 -6.31 -3.12 -32.72
N THR A 577 -5.99 -1.84 -32.93
CA THR A 577 -7.00 -0.78 -33.08
C THR A 577 -7.86 -1.01 -34.33
N VAL A 578 -7.22 -1.31 -35.47
CA VAL A 578 -7.91 -1.69 -36.70
C VAL A 578 -8.81 -2.90 -36.48
N GLY A 579 -8.30 -3.97 -35.86
CA GLY A 579 -9.07 -5.19 -35.60
C GLY A 579 -10.32 -4.95 -34.75
N GLY A 580 -10.21 -4.11 -33.71
CA GLY A 580 -11.37 -3.72 -32.90
C GLY A 580 -12.42 -2.95 -33.72
N LEU A 581 -11.99 -1.97 -34.52
CA LEU A 581 -12.87 -1.19 -35.39
C LEU A 581 -13.49 -2.04 -36.50
N ASP A 582 -12.74 -3.00 -37.03
CA ASP A 582 -13.17 -3.93 -38.06
C ASP A 582 -14.31 -4.82 -37.56
N GLY A 583 -14.18 -5.36 -36.34
CA GLY A 583 -15.24 -6.12 -35.69
C GLY A 583 -16.53 -5.31 -35.49
N ALA A 584 -16.43 -3.99 -35.39
CA ALA A 584 -17.57 -3.07 -35.28
C ALA A 584 -18.06 -2.50 -36.63
N TYR A 585 -17.38 -2.79 -37.75
CA TYR A 585 -17.56 -2.10 -39.03
C TYR A 585 -19.02 -2.02 -39.47
N SER A 586 -19.76 -3.13 -39.39
CA SER A 586 -21.17 -3.20 -39.84
C SER A 586 -22.11 -2.30 -39.05
N SER A 587 -21.79 -1.99 -37.79
CA SER A 587 -22.60 -1.17 -36.88
C SER A 587 -22.22 0.31 -36.91
N LEU A 588 -20.99 0.64 -37.30
CA LEU A 588 -20.52 2.02 -37.39
C LEU A 588 -21.29 2.80 -38.45
N SER A 589 -21.54 4.09 -38.17
CA SER A 589 -22.11 5.02 -39.15
C SER A 589 -21.15 5.26 -40.32
N VAL A 590 -21.68 5.70 -41.46
CA VAL A 590 -20.86 5.98 -42.65
C VAL A 590 -19.75 7.00 -42.35
N ASP A 591 -20.06 8.05 -41.59
CA ASP A 591 -19.06 9.07 -41.22
C ASP A 591 -18.01 8.53 -40.25
N ALA A 592 -18.40 7.70 -39.28
CA ALA A 592 -17.44 7.03 -38.39
C ALA A 592 -16.50 6.13 -39.19
N ARG A 593 -17.02 5.40 -40.18
CA ARG A 593 -16.19 4.56 -41.05
C ARG A 593 -15.18 5.36 -41.87
N ARG A 594 -15.62 6.50 -42.43
CA ARG A 594 -14.74 7.41 -43.18
C ARG A 594 -13.63 7.98 -42.28
N VAL A 595 -13.97 8.46 -41.09
CA VAL A 595 -12.98 9.01 -40.15
C VAL A 595 -11.96 7.95 -39.73
N ALA A 596 -12.42 6.74 -39.40
CA ALA A 596 -11.54 5.63 -39.08
C ALA A 596 -10.59 5.28 -40.24
N TYR A 597 -11.11 5.19 -41.47
CA TYR A 597 -10.29 4.94 -42.65
C TYR A 597 -9.26 6.05 -42.91
N LEU A 598 -9.65 7.32 -42.76
CA LEU A 598 -8.72 8.45 -42.93
C LEU A 598 -7.58 8.41 -41.91
N TRP A 599 -7.88 8.01 -40.66
CA TRP A 599 -6.87 7.77 -39.64
C TRP A 599 -5.92 6.64 -40.05
N MET A 600 -6.46 5.50 -40.51
CA MET A 600 -5.65 4.35 -40.99
C MET A 600 -4.74 4.74 -42.16
N SER A 601 -5.31 5.42 -43.16
CA SER A 601 -4.57 5.88 -44.34
C SER A 601 -3.43 6.81 -43.95
N ARG A 602 -3.72 7.84 -43.13
CA ARG A 602 -2.70 8.78 -42.66
C ARG A 602 -1.57 8.09 -41.89
N PHE A 603 -1.91 7.19 -40.97
CA PHE A 603 -0.93 6.45 -40.19
C PHE A 603 -0.02 5.61 -41.11
N LEU A 604 -0.61 4.85 -42.02
CA LEU A 604 0.15 4.03 -42.96
C LEU A 604 1.00 4.89 -43.90
N SER A 605 0.53 6.05 -44.36
CA SER A 605 1.26 6.95 -45.27
C SER A 605 2.49 7.62 -44.66
N VAL A 606 2.58 7.77 -43.34
CA VAL A 606 3.75 8.43 -42.69
C VAL A 606 4.87 7.47 -42.32
N LEU A 607 4.63 6.15 -42.35
CA LEU A 607 5.67 5.15 -42.05
C LEU A 607 6.78 5.14 -43.11
N PRO A 608 8.02 4.74 -42.74
CA PRO A 608 9.10 4.56 -43.70
C PRO A 608 8.71 3.60 -44.84
N THR A 609 9.25 3.82 -46.04
CA THR A 609 8.98 3.01 -47.25
C THR A 609 9.62 1.63 -47.26
N GLU A 610 10.15 1.16 -46.12
CA GLU A 610 10.65 -0.22 -46.01
C GLU A 610 9.44 -1.17 -46.02
N ALA A 611 9.23 -1.83 -47.16
CA ALA A 611 8.04 -2.60 -47.44
C ALA A 611 8.03 -3.97 -46.75
N PRO A 612 6.84 -4.48 -46.33
CA PRO A 612 5.55 -3.79 -46.27
C PRO A 612 5.37 -2.96 -44.99
N ARG A 613 4.71 -1.78 -45.11
CA ARG A 613 4.41 -0.87 -43.98
C ARG A 613 3.50 -1.56 -42.98
N CYS A 614 3.90 -1.65 -41.71
CA CYS A 614 3.26 -2.54 -40.74
C CYS A 614 3.03 -3.96 -41.29
N GLY A 615 4.15 -4.53 -41.75
CA GLY A 615 4.20 -5.90 -42.24
C GLY A 615 3.68 -6.91 -41.23
N VAL A 616 3.18 -8.01 -41.78
CA VAL A 616 2.83 -9.24 -41.06
C VAL A 616 4.01 -10.23 -41.19
N PRO A 617 4.15 -11.24 -40.31
CA PRO A 617 5.28 -12.17 -40.32
C PRO A 617 5.58 -12.74 -41.72
N ALA A 618 6.88 -12.91 -42.02
CA ALA A 618 7.35 -13.34 -43.34
C ALA A 618 6.64 -14.63 -43.81
N GLY A 619 6.11 -14.62 -45.04
CA GLY A 619 5.32 -15.72 -45.61
C GLY A 619 3.80 -15.54 -45.56
N THR A 620 3.31 -14.45 -44.95
CA THR A 620 1.87 -14.16 -44.82
C THR A 620 1.43 -12.85 -45.47
N ALA A 621 2.05 -12.41 -46.58
CA ALA A 621 1.67 -11.16 -47.27
C ALA A 621 0.15 -11.03 -47.54
N SER A 622 -0.54 -12.17 -47.68
CA SER A 622 -2.00 -12.33 -47.68
C SER A 622 -2.72 -11.69 -46.48
N GLY A 623 -2.16 -11.77 -45.27
CA GLY A 623 -2.74 -11.26 -44.03
C GLY A 623 -2.65 -9.74 -43.85
N TRP A 624 -2.00 -9.00 -44.76
CA TRP A 624 -1.76 -7.57 -44.57
C TRP A 624 -3.05 -6.74 -44.55
N ILE A 625 -3.97 -6.95 -45.50
CA ILE A 625 -5.24 -6.20 -45.55
C ILE A 625 -6.08 -6.50 -44.31
N PRO A 626 -6.34 -7.77 -43.93
CA PRO A 626 -7.05 -8.08 -42.69
C PRO A 626 -6.45 -7.40 -41.44
N ALA A 627 -5.12 -7.33 -41.34
CA ALA A 627 -4.46 -6.74 -40.19
C ALA A 627 -4.49 -5.21 -40.16
N ASN A 628 -4.39 -4.55 -41.32
CA ASN A 628 -4.15 -3.10 -41.40
C ASN A 628 -5.35 -2.28 -41.91
N LEU A 629 -6.34 -2.92 -42.56
CA LEU A 629 -7.53 -2.26 -43.08
C LEU A 629 -8.83 -3.01 -42.80
N GLY A 630 -8.82 -4.35 -42.71
CA GLY A 630 -10.04 -5.16 -42.61
C GLY A 630 -11.07 -4.80 -43.70
N HIS A 631 -12.33 -4.64 -43.31
CA HIS A 631 -13.45 -4.19 -44.13
C HIS A 631 -13.33 -2.73 -44.58
N PHE A 632 -12.46 -1.92 -43.96
CA PHE A 632 -12.21 -0.54 -44.41
C PHE A 632 -11.46 -0.47 -45.74
N VAL A 633 -10.95 -1.60 -46.27
CA VAL A 633 -10.44 -1.68 -47.66
C VAL A 633 -11.48 -1.22 -48.68
N LEU A 634 -12.77 -1.33 -48.37
CA LEU A 634 -13.87 -0.85 -49.22
C LEU A 634 -13.87 0.67 -49.42
N LEU A 635 -13.19 1.41 -48.54
CA LEU A 635 -13.03 2.87 -48.62
C LEU A 635 -11.69 3.28 -49.25
N ALA A 636 -10.81 2.31 -49.56
CA ALA A 636 -9.48 2.60 -50.08
C ALA A 636 -9.45 2.95 -51.56
N SER A 637 -8.59 3.91 -51.92
CA SER A 637 -8.31 4.20 -53.33
C SER A 637 -7.17 3.35 -53.87
N ARG A 638 -7.06 3.30 -55.20
CA ARG A 638 -5.92 2.69 -55.90
C ARG A 638 -4.58 3.30 -55.45
N THR A 639 -4.53 4.61 -55.34
CA THR A 639 -3.31 5.34 -54.96
C THR A 639 -2.90 5.00 -53.53
N ASP A 640 -3.86 4.86 -52.61
CA ASP A 640 -3.60 4.49 -51.23
C ASP A 640 -2.98 3.09 -51.15
N LEU A 641 -3.62 2.09 -51.76
CA LEU A 641 -3.15 0.69 -51.70
C LEU A 641 -1.77 0.51 -52.34
N GLN A 642 -1.50 1.17 -53.47
CA GLN A 642 -0.18 1.16 -54.11
C GLN A 642 0.89 1.91 -53.28
N GLY A 643 0.48 2.92 -52.50
CA GLY A 643 1.35 3.63 -51.58
C GLY A 643 1.67 2.84 -50.30
N PHE A 644 0.72 2.02 -49.83
CA PHE A 644 0.90 1.18 -48.64
C PHE A 644 1.71 -0.09 -48.93
N LEU A 645 1.43 -0.74 -50.07
CA LEU A 645 2.10 -1.95 -50.54
C LEU A 645 2.76 -1.66 -51.89
N THR A 646 4.04 -1.31 -51.85
CA THR A 646 4.82 -0.91 -53.04
C THR A 646 5.23 -2.10 -53.91
N ASP A 647 5.29 -3.31 -53.33
CA ASP A 647 5.56 -4.54 -54.07
C ASP A 647 4.27 -5.07 -54.69
N ALA A 648 4.26 -5.17 -56.03
CA ALA A 648 3.07 -5.59 -56.79
C ALA A 648 2.63 -7.02 -56.48
N GLN A 649 3.57 -7.95 -56.22
CA GLN A 649 3.22 -9.34 -55.89
C GLN A 649 2.62 -9.44 -54.49
N GLN A 650 3.11 -8.64 -53.54
CA GLN A 650 2.54 -8.56 -52.19
C GLN A 650 1.15 -7.91 -52.21
N LEU A 651 0.96 -6.84 -52.98
CA LEU A 651 -0.35 -6.20 -53.17
C LEU A 651 -1.35 -7.19 -53.78
N ASP A 652 -0.96 -7.90 -54.84
CA ASP A 652 -1.79 -8.93 -55.45
C ASP A 652 -2.13 -10.04 -54.44
N ALA A 653 -1.15 -10.50 -53.66
CA ALA A 653 -1.37 -11.50 -52.60
C ALA A 653 -2.35 -11.04 -51.52
N ALA A 654 -2.28 -9.78 -51.11
CA ALA A 654 -3.13 -9.23 -50.06
C ALA A 654 -4.59 -9.06 -50.52
N LEU A 655 -4.79 -8.63 -51.77
CA LEU A 655 -6.13 -8.39 -52.36
C LEU A 655 -6.91 -9.68 -52.66
N THR A 656 -6.22 -10.81 -52.81
CA THR A 656 -6.84 -12.07 -53.28
C THR A 656 -6.99 -13.12 -52.18
N THR A 657 -6.96 -12.74 -50.91
CA THR A 657 -7.28 -13.69 -49.84
C THR A 657 -8.77 -13.97 -49.76
N ASP A 658 -9.15 -15.18 -49.32
CA ASP A 658 -10.57 -15.55 -49.22
C ASP A 658 -11.36 -14.52 -48.38
N ALA A 659 -10.83 -14.08 -47.23
CA ALA A 659 -11.48 -13.08 -46.38
C ALA A 659 -11.68 -11.72 -47.07
N VAL A 660 -10.69 -11.27 -47.85
CA VAL A 660 -10.76 -9.99 -48.57
C VAL A 660 -11.70 -10.10 -49.78
N VAL A 661 -11.66 -11.23 -50.49
CA VAL A 661 -12.58 -11.54 -51.59
C VAL A 661 -14.03 -11.62 -51.08
N ASP A 662 -14.26 -12.20 -49.91
CA ASP A 662 -15.57 -12.24 -49.25
C ASP A 662 -16.06 -10.83 -48.89
N THR A 663 -15.16 -9.99 -48.39
CA THR A 663 -15.44 -8.56 -48.12
C THR A 663 -15.91 -7.85 -49.40
N PHE A 664 -15.22 -8.06 -50.53
CA PHE A 664 -15.63 -7.50 -51.82
C PHE A 664 -16.95 -8.10 -52.33
N ARG A 665 -17.22 -9.38 -52.09
CA ARG A 665 -18.47 -10.03 -52.48
C ARG A 665 -19.67 -9.46 -51.73
N ALA A 666 -19.50 -9.09 -50.46
CA ALA A 666 -20.54 -8.46 -49.64
C ALA A 666 -20.75 -6.96 -49.96
N ALA A 667 -19.83 -6.34 -50.70
CA ALA A 667 -19.90 -4.92 -51.03
C ALA A 667 -21.01 -4.65 -52.07
N ARG A 668 -21.87 -3.66 -51.79
CA ARG A 668 -22.95 -3.25 -52.69
C ARG A 668 -22.46 -2.34 -53.81
N ASP A 669 -21.61 -1.37 -53.48
CA ASP A 669 -21.07 -0.37 -54.40
C ASP A 669 -19.56 -0.25 -54.23
N LEU A 670 -18.79 -0.66 -55.24
CA LEU A 670 -17.33 -0.56 -55.25
C LEU A 670 -16.87 0.48 -56.27
N PRO A 671 -15.92 1.37 -55.92
CA PRO A 671 -15.29 2.25 -56.89
C PRO A 671 -14.68 1.44 -58.03
N SER A 672 -14.94 1.81 -59.28
CA SER A 672 -14.52 0.97 -60.40
C SER A 672 -12.99 0.87 -60.58
N ASP A 673 -12.21 1.80 -60.03
CA ASP A 673 -10.75 1.66 -60.00
C ASP A 673 -10.28 0.59 -59.01
N LEU A 674 -10.99 0.42 -57.89
CA LEU A 674 -10.74 -0.67 -56.95
C LEU A 674 -11.18 -2.01 -57.55
N GLN A 675 -12.33 -2.05 -58.25
CA GLN A 675 -12.76 -3.24 -59.00
C GLN A 675 -11.69 -3.69 -60.02
N LYS A 676 -11.15 -2.77 -60.82
CA LYS A 676 -10.07 -3.08 -61.79
C LYS A 676 -8.82 -3.62 -61.11
N MET A 677 -8.44 -3.02 -59.98
CA MET A 677 -7.27 -3.44 -59.22
C MET A 677 -7.42 -4.86 -58.69
N VAL A 678 -8.53 -5.15 -57.99
CA VAL A 678 -8.81 -6.48 -57.44
C VAL A 678 -8.88 -7.52 -58.56
N LEU A 679 -9.54 -7.20 -59.67
CA LEU A 679 -9.63 -8.10 -60.81
C LEU A 679 -8.27 -8.39 -61.42
N GLY A 680 -7.44 -7.36 -61.62
CA GLY A 680 -6.06 -7.53 -62.10
C GLY A 680 -5.24 -8.45 -61.19
N ALA A 681 -5.32 -8.25 -59.87
CA ALA A 681 -4.65 -9.09 -58.89
C ALA A 681 -5.11 -10.56 -58.96
N MET A 682 -6.43 -10.81 -59.07
CA MET A 682 -6.99 -12.15 -59.19
C MET A 682 -6.51 -12.86 -60.48
N LEU A 683 -6.47 -12.14 -61.60
CA LEU A 683 -6.00 -12.67 -62.88
C LEU A 683 -4.50 -12.98 -62.86
N ASN A 684 -3.68 -12.09 -62.30
CA ASN A 684 -2.23 -12.31 -62.13
C ASN A 684 -1.91 -13.56 -61.28
N ARG A 685 -2.85 -13.95 -60.42
CA ARG A 685 -2.75 -15.13 -59.55
C ARG A 685 -3.52 -16.35 -60.06
N ASN A 686 -3.94 -16.36 -61.33
CA ASN A 686 -4.62 -17.47 -61.99
C ASN A 686 -5.93 -17.93 -61.29
N PHE A 687 -6.70 -17.00 -60.72
CA PHE A 687 -8.03 -17.33 -60.20
C PHE A 687 -8.98 -17.76 -61.32
N THR A 688 -9.82 -18.76 -61.03
CA THR A 688 -10.89 -19.20 -61.93
C THR A 688 -12.10 -18.26 -61.84
N ALA A 689 -12.89 -18.16 -62.91
CA ALA A 689 -13.98 -17.19 -63.02
C ALA A 689 -15.10 -17.37 -61.97
N ASP A 690 -15.28 -18.59 -61.46
CA ASP A 690 -16.22 -18.89 -60.37
C ASP A 690 -15.83 -18.18 -59.06
N LYS A 691 -14.54 -17.97 -58.80
CA LYS A 691 -14.03 -17.35 -57.58
C LYS A 691 -14.09 -15.83 -57.57
N ILE A 692 -14.18 -15.19 -58.74
CA ILE A 692 -14.24 -13.73 -58.86
C ILE A 692 -15.62 -13.21 -58.39
N PRO A 693 -15.68 -12.25 -57.46
CA PRO A 693 -16.94 -11.65 -57.01
C PRO A 693 -17.71 -10.95 -58.14
N ASP A 694 -19.04 -11.05 -58.10
CA ASP A 694 -19.92 -10.40 -59.07
C ASP A 694 -19.80 -8.85 -59.00
N SER A 695 -19.48 -8.33 -57.82
CA SER A 695 -19.20 -6.91 -57.57
C SER A 695 -17.93 -6.38 -58.25
N VAL A 696 -17.09 -7.28 -58.81
CA VAL A 696 -15.78 -6.97 -59.42
C VAL A 696 -15.72 -7.40 -60.88
N ILE A 697 -16.37 -8.51 -61.25
CA ILE A 697 -16.25 -9.16 -62.58
C ILE A 697 -16.65 -8.26 -63.76
N CYS A 698 -17.51 -7.26 -63.53
CA CYS A 698 -18.03 -6.39 -64.59
C CYS A 698 -17.00 -5.42 -65.19
N VAL A 699 -15.77 -5.37 -64.67
CA VAL A 699 -14.68 -4.49 -65.18
C VAL A 699 -13.55 -5.26 -65.83
N TYR A 700 -13.84 -6.45 -66.36
CA TYR A 700 -12.88 -7.32 -67.02
C TYR A 700 -12.08 -6.59 -68.12
N PRO A 701 -10.74 -6.66 -68.12
CA PRO A 701 -9.93 -5.81 -68.99
C PRO A 701 -9.65 -6.39 -70.40
N ASP A 702 -9.70 -7.71 -70.62
CA ASP A 702 -9.29 -8.31 -71.91
C ASP A 702 -10.13 -9.54 -72.33
N VAL A 703 -10.37 -9.70 -73.63
CA VAL A 703 -11.10 -10.83 -74.23
C VAL A 703 -10.18 -11.98 -74.63
N THR A 704 -8.91 -11.68 -74.82
CA THR A 704 -7.98 -12.53 -75.58
C THR A 704 -7.37 -13.68 -74.79
N THR A 705 -7.50 -13.66 -73.45
CA THR A 705 -6.86 -14.63 -72.54
C THR A 705 -7.81 -15.67 -71.96
N VAL A 706 -9.12 -15.55 -72.20
CA VAL A 706 -10.13 -16.48 -71.69
C VAL A 706 -10.49 -17.51 -72.76
N PRO A 707 -10.44 -18.82 -72.45
CA PRO A 707 -10.98 -19.83 -73.33
C PRO A 707 -12.48 -19.57 -73.59
N PRO A 708 -12.95 -19.62 -74.86
CA PRO A 708 -14.34 -19.32 -75.27
C PRO A 708 -15.45 -20.24 -74.68
N THR A 709 -15.11 -21.12 -73.74
CA THR A 709 -15.97 -22.19 -73.22
C THR A 709 -16.25 -22.11 -71.71
N ASP A 710 -15.76 -21.11 -70.99
CA ASP A 710 -16.07 -20.94 -69.56
C ASP A 710 -17.52 -20.44 -69.37
N ALA A 711 -18.45 -21.38 -69.20
CA ALA A 711 -19.87 -21.12 -69.02
C ALA A 711 -20.18 -20.26 -67.78
N VAL A 712 -19.34 -20.33 -66.73
CA VAL A 712 -19.53 -19.59 -65.48
C VAL A 712 -19.17 -18.13 -65.67
N LEU A 713 -18.05 -17.84 -66.33
CA LEU A 713 -17.66 -16.47 -66.69
C LEU A 713 -18.72 -15.82 -67.59
N VAL A 714 -19.17 -16.55 -68.61
CA VAL A 714 -20.19 -16.08 -69.55
C VAL A 714 -21.50 -15.76 -68.82
N ALA A 715 -21.91 -16.59 -67.86
CA ALA A 715 -23.11 -16.34 -67.05
C ALA A 715 -22.96 -15.07 -66.18
N LYS A 716 -21.82 -14.88 -65.52
CA LYS A 716 -21.55 -13.69 -64.70
C LYS A 716 -21.46 -12.40 -65.53
N LEU A 717 -20.79 -12.43 -66.68
CA LEU A 717 -20.74 -11.29 -67.59
C LEU A 717 -22.10 -10.96 -68.20
N LYS A 718 -22.95 -11.96 -68.45
CA LYS A 718 -24.36 -11.74 -68.81
C LYS A 718 -25.13 -11.04 -67.69
N ALA A 719 -24.89 -11.40 -66.43
CA ALA A 719 -25.50 -10.74 -65.28
C ALA A 719 -25.09 -9.26 -65.16
N CYS A 720 -23.84 -8.91 -65.45
CA CYS A 720 -23.40 -7.50 -65.54
C CYS A 720 -24.23 -6.66 -66.53
N LEU A 721 -24.76 -7.29 -67.58
CA LEU A 721 -25.57 -6.64 -68.61
C LEU A 721 -27.08 -6.66 -68.31
N GLN A 722 -27.54 -7.34 -67.25
CA GLN A 722 -28.97 -7.47 -66.93
C GLN A 722 -29.60 -6.18 -66.35
N ASN A 723 -28.81 -5.32 -65.69
CA ASN A 723 -29.26 -4.02 -65.16
C ASN A 723 -28.87 -2.81 -66.05
N ALA A 724 -28.39 -3.05 -67.27
CA ALA A 724 -27.90 -2.02 -68.20
C ALA A 724 -29.04 -1.46 -69.06
N SER A 725 -30.05 -0.81 -68.47
CA SER A 725 -31.26 -0.38 -69.20
C SER A 725 -31.28 1.06 -69.70
N ALA A 726 -30.20 1.86 -69.58
CA ALA A 726 -30.15 3.20 -70.17
C ALA A 726 -28.73 3.70 -70.47
N VAL A 727 -28.58 4.40 -71.60
CA VAL A 727 -27.36 5.12 -72.05
C VAL A 727 -26.93 6.24 -71.09
N SER A 728 -27.73 6.55 -70.06
CA SER A 728 -27.40 7.47 -68.96
C SER A 728 -26.42 6.89 -67.93
N ALA A 729 -25.57 5.96 -68.35
CA ALA A 729 -24.53 5.35 -67.53
C ALA A 729 -23.26 6.23 -67.59
N SER A 730 -22.45 6.25 -66.53
CA SER A 730 -21.18 6.96 -66.54
C SER A 730 -20.26 6.42 -67.65
N ALA A 731 -19.31 7.22 -68.16
CA ALA A 731 -18.36 6.77 -69.20
C ALA A 731 -17.64 5.46 -68.83
N GLN A 732 -17.50 5.21 -67.53
CA GLN A 732 -16.92 3.99 -66.97
C GLN A 732 -17.85 2.78 -67.07
N GLN A 733 -19.15 2.94 -66.81
CA GLN A 733 -20.15 1.88 -67.01
C GLN A 733 -20.32 1.53 -68.49
N GLN A 734 -20.25 2.52 -69.38
CA GLN A 734 -20.27 2.28 -70.84
C GLN A 734 -19.04 1.48 -71.28
N GLN A 735 -17.85 1.78 -70.73
CA GLN A 735 -16.65 1.00 -71.03
C GLN A 735 -16.74 -0.44 -70.50
N GLN A 736 -17.31 -0.65 -69.29
CA GLN A 736 -17.56 -1.98 -68.72
C GLN A 736 -18.50 -2.82 -69.61
N GLN A 737 -19.62 -2.23 -70.03
CA GLN A 737 -20.59 -2.87 -70.93
C GLN A 737 -19.96 -3.21 -72.28
N LYS A 738 -19.14 -2.30 -72.83
CA LYS A 738 -18.40 -2.51 -74.08
C LYS A 738 -17.47 -3.72 -74.01
N VAL A 739 -16.75 -3.91 -72.90
CA VAL A 739 -15.86 -5.06 -72.74
C VAL A 739 -16.64 -6.35 -72.54
N ALA A 740 -17.67 -6.36 -71.70
CA ALA A 740 -18.53 -7.54 -71.53
C ALA A 740 -19.16 -8.00 -72.86
N LEU A 741 -19.59 -7.06 -73.70
CA LEU A 741 -20.11 -7.34 -75.05
C LEU A 741 -19.04 -7.88 -76.01
N ALA A 742 -17.82 -7.32 -75.97
CA ALA A 742 -16.72 -7.81 -76.78
C ALA A 742 -16.33 -9.25 -76.42
N ILE A 743 -16.35 -9.60 -75.13
CA ILE A 743 -16.06 -10.96 -74.66
C ILE A 743 -17.11 -11.95 -75.13
N LEU A 744 -18.39 -11.63 -74.92
CA LEU A 744 -19.50 -12.50 -75.33
C LEU A 744 -19.51 -12.75 -76.85
N ALA A 745 -19.17 -11.75 -77.65
CA ALA A 745 -19.11 -11.88 -79.11
C ALA A 745 -17.82 -12.52 -79.64
N GLY A 746 -16.68 -12.34 -78.95
CA GLY A 746 -15.39 -12.96 -79.31
C GLY A 746 -15.34 -14.46 -79.01
N ALA A 747 -16.08 -14.92 -77.99
CA ALA A 747 -16.07 -16.31 -77.53
C ALA A 747 -16.88 -17.31 -78.40
N GLY A 748 -17.43 -16.88 -79.55
CA GLY A 748 -18.26 -17.75 -80.41
C GLY A 748 -19.61 -18.16 -79.80
N GLN A 749 -19.95 -17.67 -78.60
CA GLN A 749 -21.23 -17.86 -77.95
C GLN A 749 -22.24 -16.87 -78.55
N GLN A 750 -23.17 -17.36 -79.36
CA GLN A 750 -24.09 -16.51 -80.10
C GLN A 750 -25.06 -15.78 -79.15
N LEU A 751 -24.98 -14.45 -79.08
CA LEU A 751 -26.02 -13.61 -78.48
C LEU A 751 -27.34 -13.90 -79.20
N SER A 752 -28.38 -14.32 -78.47
CA SER A 752 -29.69 -14.60 -79.07
C SER A 752 -30.34 -13.32 -79.56
N GLY A 753 -31.26 -13.44 -80.53
CA GLY A 753 -32.06 -12.31 -81.01
C GLY A 753 -32.79 -11.59 -79.87
N ALA A 754 -33.41 -12.34 -78.95
CA ALA A 754 -34.06 -11.79 -77.76
C ALA A 754 -33.10 -10.98 -76.88
N LYS A 755 -31.86 -11.44 -76.69
CA LYS A 755 -30.89 -10.70 -75.87
C LYS A 755 -30.36 -9.46 -76.58
N LEU A 756 -30.19 -9.50 -77.90
CA LEU A 756 -29.84 -8.31 -78.71
C LEU A 756 -30.95 -7.25 -78.66
N ILE A 757 -32.22 -7.67 -78.58
CA ILE A 757 -33.37 -6.77 -78.38
C ILE A 757 -33.32 -6.14 -76.97
N GLU A 758 -33.10 -6.95 -75.92
CA GLU A 758 -33.00 -6.46 -74.53
C GLU A 758 -31.87 -5.44 -74.32
N LEU A 759 -30.75 -5.56 -75.06
CA LEU A 759 -29.63 -4.62 -74.98
C LEU A 759 -30.00 -3.21 -75.45
N GLY A 760 -31.02 -3.06 -76.31
CA GLY A 760 -31.48 -1.76 -76.80
C GLY A 760 -30.34 -0.84 -77.28
N PRO A 761 -30.21 0.38 -76.73
CA PRO A 761 -29.13 1.30 -77.10
C PRO A 761 -27.71 0.83 -76.75
N VAL A 762 -27.56 -0.07 -75.77
CA VAL A 762 -26.24 -0.62 -75.35
C VAL A 762 -25.60 -1.42 -76.48
N ALA A 763 -26.39 -1.91 -77.44
CA ALA A 763 -25.89 -2.59 -78.65
C ALA A 763 -24.96 -1.71 -79.50
N LEU A 764 -25.06 -0.38 -79.42
CA LEU A 764 -24.16 0.56 -80.09
C LEU A 764 -22.70 0.44 -79.64
N LEU A 765 -22.45 -0.19 -78.48
CA LEU A 765 -21.11 -0.42 -77.95
C LEU A 765 -20.40 -1.63 -78.60
N LEU A 766 -21.09 -2.47 -79.38
CA LEU A 766 -20.51 -3.64 -80.04
C LEU A 766 -19.43 -3.23 -81.04
N SER A 767 -18.21 -3.79 -80.96
CA SER A 767 -17.19 -3.51 -81.97
C SER A 767 -17.54 -4.11 -83.34
N PRO A 768 -17.00 -3.60 -84.46
CA PRO A 768 -17.20 -4.22 -85.78
C PRO A 768 -16.81 -5.71 -85.80
N ALA A 769 -15.73 -6.08 -85.12
CA ALA A 769 -15.29 -7.48 -85.00
C ALA A 769 -16.29 -8.33 -84.20
N ALA A 770 -16.86 -7.79 -83.12
CA ALA A 770 -17.91 -8.47 -82.36
C ALA A 770 -19.16 -8.71 -83.21
N ILE A 771 -19.57 -7.71 -84.01
CA ILE A 771 -20.71 -7.82 -84.93
C ILE A 771 -20.45 -8.88 -86.00
N ALA A 772 -19.21 -8.96 -86.50
CA ALA A 772 -18.78 -9.97 -87.46
C ALA A 772 -18.87 -11.41 -86.92
N ASN A 773 -18.97 -11.61 -85.60
CA ASN A 773 -19.12 -12.93 -84.98
C ASN A 773 -20.58 -13.28 -84.60
N LEU A 774 -21.52 -12.33 -84.73
CA LEU A 774 -22.93 -12.59 -84.40
C LEU A 774 -23.57 -13.62 -85.35
N ASN A 775 -24.57 -14.35 -84.84
CA ASN A 775 -25.45 -15.17 -85.67
C ASN A 775 -26.33 -14.27 -86.53
N GLY A 776 -26.32 -14.46 -87.84
CA GLY A 776 -27.17 -13.72 -88.77
C GLY A 776 -28.66 -13.79 -88.40
N GLN A 777 -29.17 -14.95 -87.99
CA GLN A 777 -30.57 -15.13 -87.57
C GLN A 777 -30.90 -14.31 -86.32
N ALA A 778 -29.96 -14.20 -85.38
CA ALA A 778 -30.11 -13.34 -84.20
C ALA A 778 -30.12 -11.86 -84.57
N VAL A 779 -29.23 -11.42 -85.48
CA VAL A 779 -29.22 -10.06 -86.03
C VAL A 779 -30.53 -9.76 -86.75
N LEU A 780 -31.05 -10.69 -87.56
CA LEU A 780 -32.32 -10.56 -88.25
C LEU A 780 -33.50 -10.43 -87.27
N THR A 781 -33.48 -11.24 -86.20
CA THR A 781 -34.53 -11.22 -85.15
C THR A 781 -34.53 -9.89 -84.40
N ALA A 782 -33.35 -9.33 -84.13
CA ALA A 782 -33.19 -8.06 -83.43
C ALA A 782 -33.21 -6.82 -84.33
N LEU A 783 -33.28 -7.02 -85.66
CA LEU A 783 -33.16 -5.95 -86.65
C LEU A 783 -34.15 -4.79 -86.44
N PRO A 784 -35.43 -5.01 -86.09
CA PRO A 784 -36.37 -3.91 -85.82
C PRO A 784 -35.93 -3.02 -84.66
N THR A 785 -35.23 -3.57 -83.66
CA THR A 785 -34.74 -2.83 -82.49
C THR A 785 -33.40 -2.17 -82.77
N LEU A 786 -32.48 -2.87 -83.43
CA LEU A 786 -31.15 -2.35 -83.80
C LEU A 786 -31.25 -1.20 -84.82
N GLY A 787 -32.20 -1.29 -85.74
CA GLY A 787 -32.46 -0.26 -86.75
C GLY A 787 -33.07 1.03 -86.20
N GLN A 788 -33.68 0.99 -85.01
CA GLN A 788 -34.20 2.17 -84.31
C GLN A 788 -33.10 2.96 -83.56
N GLN A 789 -31.89 2.40 -83.43
CA GLN A 789 -30.79 3.07 -82.72
C GLN A 789 -30.00 3.98 -83.67
N SER A 790 -29.92 5.27 -83.36
CA SER A 790 -29.05 6.23 -84.04
C SER A 790 -27.66 6.27 -83.38
N GLY A 791 -26.58 6.19 -84.15
CA GLY A 791 -25.20 6.31 -83.63
C GLY A 791 -24.22 5.20 -84.03
N TRP A 792 -24.61 4.29 -84.93
CA TRP A 792 -23.70 3.28 -85.48
C TRP A 792 -22.56 3.92 -86.27
N SER A 793 -21.32 3.48 -86.03
CA SER A 793 -20.20 3.79 -86.93
C SER A 793 -20.34 3.07 -88.27
N LEU A 794 -19.73 3.63 -89.31
CA LEU A 794 -19.72 3.05 -90.65
C LEU A 794 -19.26 1.58 -90.64
N ALA A 795 -18.19 1.28 -89.89
CA ALA A 795 -17.65 -0.07 -89.79
C ALA A 795 -18.61 -1.05 -89.08
N GLN A 796 -19.27 -0.62 -88.01
CA GLN A 796 -20.26 -1.47 -87.32
C GLN A 796 -21.44 -1.78 -88.22
N ALA A 797 -21.96 -0.76 -88.90
CA ALA A 797 -23.12 -0.93 -89.76
C ALA A 797 -22.81 -1.75 -91.01
N GLN A 798 -21.62 -1.59 -91.61
CA GLN A 798 -21.16 -2.47 -92.68
C GLN A 798 -21.13 -3.93 -92.24
N GLN A 799 -20.71 -4.22 -91.01
CA GLN A 799 -20.71 -5.59 -90.48
C GLN A 799 -22.14 -6.13 -90.24
N LEU A 800 -23.05 -5.30 -89.73
CA LEU A 800 -24.48 -5.67 -89.61
C LEU A 800 -25.09 -5.99 -90.97
N VAL A 801 -24.82 -5.15 -91.97
CA VAL A 801 -25.29 -5.36 -93.35
C VAL A 801 -24.67 -6.62 -93.96
N ASN A 802 -23.36 -6.83 -93.79
CA ASN A 802 -22.68 -8.04 -94.28
C ASN A 802 -23.29 -9.32 -93.69
N LYS A 803 -23.75 -9.29 -92.44
CA LYS A 803 -24.44 -10.42 -91.80
C LYS A 803 -25.78 -10.73 -92.46
N LEU A 804 -26.57 -9.71 -92.79
CA LEU A 804 -27.86 -9.88 -93.48
C LEU A 804 -27.65 -10.31 -94.93
N VAL A 805 -26.68 -9.73 -95.64
CA VAL A 805 -26.35 -10.12 -97.02
C VAL A 805 -25.85 -11.57 -97.08
N GLY A 806 -25.03 -11.99 -96.11
CA GLY A 806 -24.58 -13.38 -95.97
C GLY A 806 -25.70 -14.39 -95.74
N MET A 807 -26.91 -13.94 -95.36
CA MET A 807 -28.12 -14.76 -95.25
C MET A 807 -29.01 -14.72 -96.51
N GLY A 808 -28.57 -14.05 -97.58
CA GLY A 808 -29.31 -13.95 -98.83
C GLY A 808 -30.27 -12.75 -98.93
N PHE A 809 -30.23 -11.80 -97.99
CA PHE A 809 -30.99 -10.55 -98.13
C PHE A 809 -30.29 -9.59 -99.09
N ASN A 810 -31.05 -8.95 -99.97
CA ASN A 810 -30.51 -8.02 -100.96
C ASN A 810 -30.72 -6.58 -100.50
N VAL A 811 -29.66 -5.76 -100.53
CA VAL A 811 -29.74 -4.35 -100.12
C VAL A 811 -30.11 -3.50 -101.34
N SER A 812 -31.39 -3.18 -101.48
CA SER A 812 -31.89 -2.32 -102.56
C SER A 812 -31.75 -0.84 -102.20
N GLY A 813 -30.68 -0.18 -102.67
CA GLY A 813 -30.52 1.29 -102.56
C GLY A 813 -29.08 1.80 -102.63
N THR A 814 -28.83 2.84 -103.45
CA THR A 814 -27.52 3.45 -103.71
C THR A 814 -26.91 4.22 -102.53
N SER A 815 -27.61 4.36 -101.41
CA SER A 815 -27.11 4.98 -100.17
C SER A 815 -26.21 4.05 -99.34
N ALA A 816 -26.05 2.78 -99.72
CA ALA A 816 -25.50 1.73 -98.87
C ALA A 816 -23.96 1.56 -98.89
N ARG A 817 -23.20 2.39 -99.62
CA ARG A 817 -21.72 2.33 -99.64
C ARG A 817 -20.98 3.56 -99.12
N GLY A 818 -21.69 4.60 -98.69
CA GLY A 818 -21.07 5.80 -98.11
C GLY A 818 -21.95 6.42 -97.04
N GLY A 819 -21.52 6.32 -95.78
CA GLY A 819 -22.06 7.09 -94.66
C GLY A 819 -23.50 6.76 -94.27
N LEU A 820 -23.70 6.06 -93.16
CA LEU A 820 -24.96 6.18 -92.42
C LEU A 820 -24.95 7.53 -91.69
N TYR A 821 -25.73 8.47 -92.21
CA TYR A 821 -26.14 9.73 -91.58
C TYR A 821 -27.67 9.88 -91.78
N PRO A 822 -28.33 10.70 -90.95
CA PRO A 822 -29.45 10.33 -90.09
C PRO A 822 -30.82 10.32 -90.81
N CYS A 823 -31.73 9.49 -90.32
CA CYS A 823 -33.15 9.85 -90.26
C CYS A 823 -33.44 10.39 -88.86
#